data_AF-A0A1B1YEZ2-F1
#
_entry.id   AF-A0A1B1YEZ2-F1
#
_cell.length_a   1.000
_cell.length_b   1.000
_cell.length_c   1.000
_cell.angle_alpha   90.00
_cell.angle_beta   90.00
_cell.angle_gamma   90.00
#
_symmetry.space_group_name_H-M   'P 1'
#
loop_
_entity.id
_entity.type
_entity.pdbx_description
1 polymer ?
#
loop_
_entity_poly.entity_id
_entity_poly.type
_entity_poly.pdbx_seq_one_letter_code
_entity_poly.pdbx_strand_id
1 'polypeptide(L)'
;MESTKLAEFLNINVDEYRPLAFFGIKAHEDHESIREWVKWCKRQGFRGFNIIIASDCTGRANERWINMVLDAYETAFRTAKEEGLEVWIFDDWGYPSGTAGGLVCTENGYRAKKLVISHNCILKKGEQIAITMPDNVVAAGILKNNTFERIKIKPKERFEYTCDDELAHIVVVSWDYDEHASKSSCKSYPGDPAMSCIDLLNRDAAEKFVRVMHERYYQRFSAYFGNVIKGFFYDEPYLRFEFPYTQGLFEEFQRKKGYDLLEVLPYLLVNVKSSHPAVIDKYTDDFFDVYTDMAAENFYRVLSQWCKKHNVELTGHMDLDHHLNTLNTISGHFFKNMKHNDRPAVDVIWAQIEPGVFTDFPRYAGSVKRLLGRRRAVSETFAGMGQGLHGDLMRYITDHQVIRGIDDFHLMYSNNNPDSPAESPQMPNHMLQEPFGKLIYDRIAVASAISAFGKFAGNTALYVPCYDLYRAQLGIGNLTANNAEKFIWEWVDEIARELTYMPCDFDYIWDEAILSLKITEGGFLTGSGYVINTVILPPNCTIKDEVAKKLKQFARSGGRIISVFRYNPLLERDSILCSEIDSLKALVSSSVTISPSSQISLCTRVGKGKTVYMLLNESTKDTDVEICIDNTGILYEANLKECSLKTVSTEGPFRFLTRFNGCELKVFVADKTGQAIKGLSAKAAERVCHWIPGQEVNGIEPFNWSIQLPDKNEISLDGKDFPDWASLGWPEYSGPMKYTSYFDYNSDKPNAVLCMPGLHYHAIVYVDGKEAGRTAYKPYELSLSGLEKGRHKLEIVVYNTGANEVVGTLEAEKRKYSKRFAHMAAYDRKRLKSGLLGPVKIYPV
;
A
#
# COMPACT_ATOMS: atom_id res chain seq x y z
N MET A 1 7.76 -18.60 -21.73
CA MET A 1 6.42 -19.11 -21.37
C MET A 1 5.55 -18.89 -22.59
N GLU A 2 4.96 -19.96 -23.13
CA GLU A 2 3.94 -19.82 -24.17
C GLU A 2 2.83 -18.90 -23.65
N SER A 3 2.43 -17.93 -24.47
CA SER A 3 1.39 -16.97 -24.10
C SER A 3 0.12 -17.74 -23.75
N THR A 4 -0.38 -17.56 -22.54
CA THR A 4 -1.56 -18.28 -22.07
C THR A 4 -2.80 -17.79 -22.81
N LYS A 5 -3.83 -18.65 -22.96
CA LYS A 5 -5.07 -18.29 -23.68
C LYS A 5 -5.70 -17.01 -23.12
N LEU A 6 -5.65 -16.79 -21.81
CA LEU A 6 -6.13 -15.56 -21.16
C LEU A 6 -5.30 -14.33 -21.55
N ALA A 7 -3.97 -14.44 -21.53
CA ALA A 7 -3.08 -13.33 -21.89
C ALA A 7 -3.22 -12.93 -23.36
N GLU A 8 -3.36 -13.91 -24.26
CA GLU A 8 -3.66 -13.67 -25.68
C GLU A 8 -5.03 -13.02 -25.86
N PHE A 9 -6.05 -13.53 -25.16
CA PHE A 9 -7.42 -13.07 -25.28
C PHE A 9 -7.60 -11.60 -24.86
N LEU A 10 -6.90 -11.18 -23.80
CA LEU A 10 -6.87 -9.80 -23.34
C LEU A 10 -5.75 -8.96 -24.00
N ASN A 11 -4.84 -9.59 -24.74
CA ASN A 11 -3.63 -8.99 -25.29
C ASN A 11 -2.84 -8.23 -24.20
N ILE A 12 -2.50 -8.94 -23.11
CA ILE A 12 -1.73 -8.43 -21.98
C ILE A 12 -0.38 -9.13 -21.90
N ASN A 13 0.65 -8.41 -21.43
CA ASN A 13 1.98 -8.98 -21.19
C ASN A 13 2.17 -9.17 -19.68
N VAL A 14 2.03 -10.42 -19.20
CA VAL A 14 2.12 -10.74 -17.77
C VAL A 14 3.52 -10.46 -17.21
N ASP A 15 4.56 -10.64 -18.02
CA ASP A 15 5.95 -10.54 -17.58
C ASP A 15 6.33 -9.11 -17.15
N GLU A 16 5.67 -8.09 -17.72
CA GLU A 16 5.82 -6.68 -17.33
C GLU A 16 5.25 -6.36 -15.94
N TYR A 17 4.49 -7.26 -15.34
CA TYR A 17 3.81 -7.07 -14.05
C TYR A 17 4.32 -8.03 -12.98
N ARG A 18 5.33 -8.85 -13.28
CA ARG A 18 6.03 -9.64 -12.27
C ARG A 18 6.59 -8.73 -11.18
N PRO A 19 6.53 -9.11 -9.90
CA PRO A 19 7.05 -8.27 -8.83
C PRO A 19 8.55 -8.00 -8.98
N LEU A 20 9.03 -7.01 -8.22
CA LEU A 20 10.44 -6.81 -7.89
C LEU A 20 10.73 -7.33 -6.49
N ALA A 21 11.95 -7.76 -6.25
CA ALA A 21 12.45 -8.12 -4.91
C ALA A 21 13.28 -6.98 -4.31
N PHE A 22 13.26 -6.79 -2.99
CA PHE A 22 14.26 -5.96 -2.33
C PHE A 22 15.58 -6.73 -2.10
N PHE A 23 16.70 -6.10 -2.45
CA PHE A 23 18.06 -6.61 -2.26
C PHE A 23 18.82 -5.74 -1.26
N GLY A 24 18.95 -6.22 -0.02
CA GLY A 24 19.82 -5.63 1.00
C GLY A 24 21.29 -5.97 0.77
N ILE A 25 21.97 -5.23 -0.10
CA ILE A 25 23.39 -5.44 -0.44
C ILE A 25 24.30 -4.87 0.66
N LYS A 26 25.42 -5.50 0.97
CA LYS A 26 26.45 -4.92 1.87
C LYS A 26 27.59 -4.31 1.07
N ALA A 27 28.23 -3.25 1.57
CA ALA A 27 29.31 -2.58 0.84
C ALA A 27 30.54 -3.46 0.64
N HIS A 28 30.77 -4.42 1.54
CA HIS A 28 31.87 -5.37 1.50
C HIS A 28 31.44 -6.78 1.08
N GLU A 29 30.24 -6.92 0.50
CA GLU A 29 29.74 -8.22 0.07
C GLU A 29 30.58 -8.78 -1.07
N ASP A 30 30.82 -10.10 -1.04
CA ASP A 30 31.56 -10.78 -2.08
C ASP A 30 30.83 -10.68 -3.43
N HIS A 31 31.59 -10.41 -4.49
CA HIS A 31 31.03 -10.22 -5.83
C HIS A 31 30.34 -11.47 -6.40
N GLU A 32 30.74 -12.67 -5.97
CA GLU A 32 30.07 -13.90 -6.39
C GLU A 32 28.74 -14.10 -5.67
N SER A 33 28.68 -13.78 -4.37
CA SER A 33 27.41 -13.75 -3.62
C SER A 33 26.40 -12.79 -4.27
N ILE A 34 26.84 -11.59 -4.67
CA ILE A 34 25.99 -10.63 -5.40
C ILE A 34 25.50 -11.22 -6.72
N ARG A 35 26.40 -11.87 -7.50
CA ARG A 35 26.03 -12.52 -8.76
C ARG A 35 24.99 -13.62 -8.55
N GLU A 36 25.19 -14.48 -7.57
CA GLU A 36 24.26 -15.57 -7.28
C GLU A 36 22.91 -15.06 -6.75
N TRP A 37 22.89 -13.96 -6.00
CA TRP A 37 21.65 -13.27 -5.60
C TRP A 37 20.85 -12.83 -6.83
N VAL A 38 21.51 -12.16 -7.78
CA VAL A 38 20.85 -11.64 -8.99
C VAL A 38 20.33 -12.77 -9.86
N LYS A 39 21.11 -13.83 -10.05
CA LYS A 39 20.66 -15.03 -10.77
C LYS A 39 19.53 -15.75 -10.03
N TRP A 40 19.58 -15.80 -8.70
CA TRP A 40 18.48 -16.34 -7.90
C TRP A 40 17.20 -15.55 -8.13
N CYS A 41 17.26 -14.22 -8.13
CA CYS A 41 16.12 -13.35 -8.42
C CYS A 41 15.46 -13.69 -9.76
N LYS A 42 16.26 -13.92 -10.80
CA LYS A 42 15.79 -14.42 -12.10
C LYS A 42 15.10 -15.78 -12.00
N ARG A 43 15.74 -16.76 -11.35
CA ARG A 43 15.22 -18.13 -11.18
C ARG A 43 13.88 -18.15 -10.45
N GLN A 44 13.69 -17.28 -9.46
CA GLN A 44 12.43 -17.15 -8.72
C GLN A 44 11.28 -16.60 -9.57
N GLY A 45 11.57 -15.93 -10.70
CA GLY A 45 10.55 -15.35 -11.56
C GLY A 45 10.21 -13.90 -11.23
N PHE A 46 11.11 -13.16 -10.59
CA PHE A 46 11.02 -11.70 -10.53
C PHE A 46 11.45 -11.09 -11.87
N ARG A 47 10.92 -9.91 -12.21
CA ARG A 47 11.41 -9.15 -13.39
C ARG A 47 12.62 -8.27 -13.09
N GLY A 48 12.95 -8.10 -11.80
CA GLY A 48 13.99 -7.21 -11.35
C GLY A 48 14.01 -7.06 -9.83
N PHE A 49 14.73 -6.04 -9.34
CA PHE A 49 14.89 -5.81 -7.92
C PHE A 49 15.13 -4.34 -7.57
N ASN A 50 14.85 -3.96 -6.32
CA ASN A 50 15.22 -2.70 -5.71
C ASN A 50 16.45 -2.91 -4.82
N ILE A 51 17.53 -2.16 -5.03
CA ILE A 51 18.75 -2.29 -4.21
C ILE A 51 18.70 -1.28 -3.07
N ILE A 52 18.86 -1.78 -1.84
CA ILE A 52 19.03 -1.00 -0.60
C ILE A 52 20.35 -1.39 0.08
N ILE A 53 21.05 -0.44 0.70
CA ILE A 53 22.31 -0.73 1.41
C ILE A 53 22.04 -1.24 2.84
N ALA A 54 22.57 -2.42 3.15
CA ALA A 54 22.58 -2.96 4.51
C ALA A 54 23.69 -2.32 5.36
N SER A 55 23.39 -2.06 6.64
CA SER A 55 24.24 -1.24 7.52
C SER A 55 25.62 -1.85 7.84
N ASP A 56 26.69 -1.21 7.37
CA ASP A 56 28.08 -1.54 7.68
C ASP A 56 29.05 -0.33 7.73
N CYS A 57 28.52 0.89 7.61
CA CYS A 57 29.31 2.13 7.57
C CYS A 57 29.62 2.64 8.98
N THR A 58 30.91 2.86 9.28
CA THR A 58 31.36 3.48 10.54
C THR A 58 31.62 4.97 10.33
N GLY A 59 31.06 5.82 11.21
CA GLY A 59 31.12 7.27 11.08
C GLY A 59 30.06 7.81 10.12
N ARG A 60 30.36 8.95 9.48
CA ARG A 60 29.60 9.48 8.34
C ARG A 60 30.07 8.80 7.05
N ALA A 61 29.24 8.83 6.01
CA ALA A 61 29.65 8.39 4.68
C ALA A 61 30.91 9.16 4.22
N ASN A 62 31.84 8.44 3.60
CA ASN A 62 33.11 8.96 3.12
C ASN A 62 33.49 8.28 1.80
N GLU A 63 34.39 8.88 1.03
CA GLU A 63 34.74 8.40 -0.32
C GLU A 63 35.15 6.92 -0.37
N ARG A 64 35.88 6.43 0.63
CA ARG A 64 36.29 5.03 0.66
C ARG A 64 35.09 4.10 0.73
N TRP A 65 34.18 4.35 1.67
CA TRP A 65 32.99 3.52 1.84
C TRP A 65 32.03 3.67 0.65
N ILE A 66 31.84 4.89 0.15
CA ILE A 66 31.01 5.15 -1.04
C ILE A 66 31.53 4.37 -2.25
N ASN A 67 32.84 4.37 -2.49
CA ASN A 67 33.41 3.59 -3.60
C ASN A 67 33.16 2.09 -3.45
N MET A 68 33.24 1.53 -2.25
CA MET A 68 32.90 0.12 -1.99
C MET A 68 31.43 -0.17 -2.29
N VAL A 69 30.51 0.70 -1.85
CA VAL A 69 29.07 0.58 -2.18
C VAL A 69 28.87 0.59 -3.68
N LEU A 70 29.48 1.54 -4.38
CA LEU A 70 29.36 1.65 -5.83
C LEU A 70 29.97 0.43 -6.55
N ASP A 71 31.08 -0.13 -6.08
CA ASP A 71 31.67 -1.36 -6.63
C ASP A 71 30.69 -2.56 -6.52
N ALA A 72 30.03 -2.70 -5.37
CA ALA A 72 29.02 -3.74 -5.14
C ALA A 72 27.79 -3.56 -6.07
N TYR A 73 27.31 -2.31 -6.21
CA TYR A 73 26.21 -1.97 -7.12
C TYR A 73 26.58 -2.26 -8.58
N GLU A 74 27.81 -1.95 -9.00
CA GLU A 74 28.27 -2.21 -10.36
C GLU A 74 28.21 -3.71 -10.69
N THR A 75 28.60 -4.56 -9.73
CA THR A 75 28.49 -6.01 -9.89
C THR A 75 27.03 -6.45 -10.06
N ALA A 76 26.11 -5.90 -9.27
CA ALA A 76 24.69 -6.19 -9.41
C ALA A 76 24.13 -5.72 -10.75
N PHE A 77 24.46 -4.51 -11.21
CA PHE A 77 23.99 -3.94 -12.47
C PHE A 77 24.50 -4.68 -13.70
N ARG A 78 25.78 -5.08 -13.70
CA ARG A 78 26.36 -5.88 -14.79
C ARG A 78 25.64 -7.22 -14.91
N THR A 79 25.45 -7.91 -13.78
CA THR A 79 24.77 -9.21 -13.75
C THR A 79 23.29 -9.06 -14.14
N ALA A 80 22.61 -8.01 -13.66
CA ALA A 80 21.23 -7.73 -14.03
C ALA A 80 21.08 -7.50 -15.54
N LYS A 81 22.04 -6.80 -16.17
CA LYS A 81 22.10 -6.63 -17.62
C LYS A 81 22.21 -7.97 -18.36
N GLU A 82 23.08 -8.86 -17.89
CA GLU A 82 23.29 -10.19 -18.46
C GLU A 82 22.03 -11.07 -18.35
N GLU A 83 21.30 -10.97 -17.22
CA GLU A 83 20.07 -11.74 -16.95
C GLU A 83 18.78 -11.09 -17.49
N GLY A 84 18.88 -9.88 -18.06
CA GLY A 84 17.75 -9.09 -18.55
C GLY A 84 16.79 -8.66 -17.44
N LEU A 85 17.32 -8.30 -16.27
CA LEU A 85 16.58 -7.83 -15.11
C LEU A 85 16.60 -6.30 -15.02
N GLU A 86 15.52 -5.72 -14.50
CA GLU A 86 15.46 -4.30 -14.18
C GLU A 86 15.88 -4.00 -12.75
N VAL A 87 16.40 -2.80 -12.52
CA VAL A 87 16.90 -2.38 -11.20
C VAL A 87 16.35 -1.01 -10.82
N TRP A 88 15.89 -0.91 -9.58
CA TRP A 88 15.60 0.35 -8.89
C TRP A 88 16.64 0.61 -7.82
N ILE A 89 16.97 1.87 -7.60
CA ILE A 89 17.92 2.29 -6.58
C ILE A 89 17.15 2.93 -5.44
N PHE A 90 17.30 2.40 -4.23
CA PHE A 90 16.88 3.09 -3.03
C PHE A 90 17.74 4.34 -2.85
N ASP A 91 17.11 5.50 -2.75
CA ASP A 91 17.77 6.79 -3.03
C ASP A 91 18.62 7.34 -1.88
N ASP A 92 18.66 6.65 -0.74
CA ASP A 92 19.46 6.97 0.42
C ASP A 92 20.20 5.74 0.99
N TRP A 93 21.23 5.99 1.77
CA TRP A 93 21.96 5.00 2.55
C TRP A 93 21.44 4.92 3.98
N GLY A 94 20.12 4.95 4.12
CA GLY A 94 19.44 5.03 5.39
C GLY A 94 17.98 5.42 5.21
N TYR A 95 17.37 5.78 6.32
CA TYR A 95 15.98 6.17 6.43
C TYR A 95 15.88 7.31 7.43
N PRO A 96 15.02 8.32 7.25
CA PRO A 96 14.22 8.60 6.06
C PRO A 96 15.10 9.14 4.91
N SER A 97 14.61 9.13 3.67
CA SER A 97 15.34 9.68 2.52
C SER A 97 15.66 11.17 2.68
N GLY A 98 16.89 11.55 2.35
CA GLY A 98 17.39 12.93 2.34
C GLY A 98 18.65 13.18 3.18
N THR A 99 19.13 12.19 3.93
CA THR A 99 20.31 12.34 4.81
C THR A 99 21.63 12.00 4.12
N ALA A 100 21.64 11.05 3.18
CA ALA A 100 22.82 10.60 2.43
C ALA A 100 24.01 10.19 3.32
N GLY A 101 23.76 9.35 4.33
CA GLY A 101 24.82 8.92 5.27
C GLY A 101 25.46 10.06 6.07
N GLY A 102 24.76 11.17 6.25
CA GLY A 102 25.20 12.34 7.01
C GLY A 102 25.98 13.36 6.18
N LEU A 103 25.84 13.37 4.85
CA LEU A 103 26.52 14.30 3.95
C LEU A 103 25.74 15.60 3.74
N VAL A 104 24.41 15.59 3.88
CA VAL A 104 23.56 16.76 3.65
C VAL A 104 23.58 17.70 4.85
N CYS A 105 23.17 17.21 6.02
CA CYS A 105 23.00 17.99 7.25
C CYS A 105 24.32 18.41 7.93
N THR A 106 25.46 18.32 7.23
CA THR A 106 26.72 18.95 7.67
C THR A 106 26.62 20.48 7.67
N GLU A 107 25.74 21.03 6.84
CA GLU A 107 25.37 22.44 6.80
C GLU A 107 24.14 22.67 7.68
N ASN A 108 24.29 23.48 8.75
CA ASN A 108 23.22 23.71 9.72
C ASN A 108 21.90 24.21 9.10
N GLY A 109 21.97 24.99 8.02
CA GLY A 109 20.79 25.51 7.33
C GLY A 109 19.90 24.44 6.66
N TYR A 110 20.45 23.25 6.40
CA TYR A 110 19.74 22.14 5.75
C TYR A 110 19.09 21.16 6.72
N ARG A 111 19.23 21.38 8.03
CA ARG A 111 18.60 20.55 9.06
C ARG A 111 17.14 20.96 9.23
N ALA A 112 16.26 19.98 9.40
CA ALA A 112 14.86 20.21 9.70
C ALA A 112 14.70 21.12 10.92
N LYS A 113 13.76 22.07 10.83
CA LYS A 113 13.44 23.03 11.90
C LYS A 113 11.93 23.10 12.10
N LYS A 114 11.52 23.61 13.26
CA LYS A 114 10.12 23.82 13.64
C LYS A 114 9.94 25.17 14.32
N LEU A 115 8.72 25.71 14.26
CA LEU A 115 8.32 26.86 15.07
C LEU A 115 7.92 26.39 16.48
N VAL A 116 8.30 27.16 17.50
CA VAL A 116 7.97 26.90 18.91
C VAL A 116 7.54 28.18 19.61
N ILE A 117 6.60 28.07 20.55
CA ILE A 117 6.31 29.16 21.48
C ILE A 117 7.42 29.15 22.56
N SER A 118 8.33 30.11 22.50
CA SER A 118 9.45 30.22 23.45
C SER A 118 9.06 30.93 24.74
N HIS A 119 8.08 31.83 24.68
CA HIS A 119 7.49 32.47 25.87
C HIS A 119 5.96 32.52 25.73
N ASN A 120 5.27 32.16 26.80
CA ASN A 120 3.82 32.11 26.89
C ASN A 120 3.41 32.67 28.26
N CYS A 121 3.13 33.97 28.34
CA CYS A 121 2.97 34.68 29.61
C CYS A 121 1.61 35.38 29.69
N ILE A 122 0.82 35.08 30.71
CA ILE A 122 -0.45 35.75 31.00
C ILE A 122 -0.21 36.72 32.16
N LEU A 123 -0.54 37.99 31.96
CA LEU A 123 -0.41 39.06 32.93
C LEU A 123 -1.78 39.64 33.29
N LYS A 124 -2.00 39.88 34.56
CA LYS A 124 -3.14 40.66 35.08
C LYS A 124 -2.78 42.13 35.17
N LYS A 125 -3.82 42.97 35.24
CA LYS A 125 -3.66 44.43 35.42
C LYS A 125 -2.68 44.78 36.55
N GLY A 126 -1.70 45.62 36.24
CA GLY A 126 -0.65 46.08 37.14
C GLY A 126 0.59 45.17 37.22
N GLU A 127 0.55 43.95 36.68
CA GLU A 127 1.72 43.08 36.61
C GLU A 127 2.71 43.55 35.54
N GLN A 128 4.00 43.28 35.78
CA GLN A 128 5.10 43.67 34.90
C GLN A 128 5.94 42.45 34.52
N ILE A 129 6.47 42.46 33.29
CA ILE A 129 7.42 41.45 32.83
C ILE A 129 8.58 42.11 32.07
N ALA A 130 9.75 41.49 32.18
CA ALA A 130 10.90 41.79 31.36
C ALA A 130 11.38 40.49 30.69
N ILE A 131 11.42 40.46 29.35
CA ILE A 131 11.83 39.31 28.55
C ILE A 131 13.02 39.72 27.68
N THR A 132 14.11 38.96 27.73
CA THR A 132 15.18 39.07 26.73
C THR A 132 14.84 38.17 25.54
N MET A 133 14.73 38.75 24.34
CA MET A 133 14.32 38.01 23.14
C MET A 133 15.37 36.95 22.75
N PRO A 134 14.94 35.71 22.45
CA PRO A 134 15.86 34.65 22.01
C PRO A 134 16.63 35.00 20.72
N ASP A 135 17.79 34.38 20.53
CA ASP A 135 18.60 34.55 19.31
C ASP A 135 17.86 34.11 18.03
N ASN A 136 17.03 33.08 18.18
CA ASN A 136 16.21 32.44 17.16
C ASN A 136 14.76 32.95 17.15
N VAL A 137 14.50 34.15 17.69
CA VAL A 137 13.16 34.73 17.71
C VAL A 137 12.66 35.03 16.29
N VAL A 138 11.37 34.77 16.07
CA VAL A 138 10.69 34.92 14.77
C VAL A 138 9.62 36.00 14.83
N ALA A 139 8.71 35.88 15.79
CA ALA A 139 7.58 36.79 15.95
C ALA A 139 7.23 36.93 17.43
N ALA A 140 6.70 38.07 17.82
CA ALA A 140 6.15 38.28 19.15
C ALA A 140 4.92 39.16 19.06
N GLY A 141 3.98 38.96 19.98
CA GLY A 141 2.90 39.92 20.18
C GLY A 141 2.14 39.72 21.47
N ILE A 142 1.20 40.64 21.68
CA ILE A 142 0.37 40.70 22.87
C ILE A 142 -1.08 40.52 22.44
N LEU A 143 -1.74 39.52 22.99
CA LEU A 143 -3.16 39.30 22.84
C LEU A 143 -3.89 39.97 24.01
N LYS A 144 -4.73 40.97 23.70
CA LYS A 144 -5.57 41.68 24.67
C LYS A 144 -6.96 41.86 24.10
N ASN A 145 -8.01 41.65 24.90
CA ASN A 145 -9.40 41.78 24.43
C ASN A 145 -9.67 41.02 23.11
N ASN A 146 -9.13 39.81 22.99
CA ASN A 146 -9.16 38.97 21.76
C ASN A 146 -8.55 39.59 20.49
N THR A 147 -7.79 40.69 20.62
CA THR A 147 -7.06 41.33 19.53
C THR A 147 -5.58 41.12 19.73
N PHE A 148 -4.89 40.70 18.67
CA PHE A 148 -3.45 40.48 18.68
C PHE A 148 -2.70 41.71 18.14
N GLU A 149 -1.75 42.20 18.92
CA GLU A 149 -0.87 43.31 18.57
C GLU A 149 0.58 42.82 18.42
N ARG A 150 1.18 43.02 17.24
CA ARG A 150 2.58 42.63 16.99
C ARG A 150 3.54 43.52 17.79
N ILE A 151 4.51 42.89 18.45
CA ILE A 151 5.65 43.58 19.04
C ILE A 151 6.79 43.60 18.02
N LYS A 152 7.36 44.78 17.76
CA LYS A 152 8.61 44.89 17.00
C LYS A 152 9.75 44.45 17.91
N ILE A 153 10.45 43.41 17.49
CA ILE A 153 11.50 42.75 18.28
C ILE A 153 12.76 42.56 17.45
N LYS A 154 13.90 42.55 18.12
CA LYS A 154 15.17 42.07 17.59
C LYS A 154 15.72 40.95 18.49
N PRO A 155 16.50 40.00 17.93
CA PRO A 155 17.24 39.04 18.75
C PRO A 155 18.06 39.74 19.84
N LYS A 156 18.06 39.18 21.06
CA LYS A 156 18.76 39.70 22.26
C LYS A 156 18.24 41.03 22.82
N GLU A 157 17.21 41.63 22.22
CA GLU A 157 16.60 42.85 22.72
C GLU A 157 15.83 42.58 24.02
N ARG A 158 15.95 43.47 25.00
CA ARG A 158 15.17 43.42 26.23
C ARG A 158 13.84 44.12 26.00
N PHE A 159 12.76 43.38 26.19
CA PHE A 159 11.38 43.87 26.11
C PHE A 159 10.80 43.96 27.52
N GLU A 160 10.22 45.09 27.86
CA GLU A 160 9.53 45.31 29.14
C GLU A 160 8.09 45.72 28.88
N TYR A 161 7.16 45.18 29.66
CA TYR A 161 5.74 45.46 29.51
C TYR A 161 5.05 45.49 30.87
N THR A 162 4.18 46.49 31.05
CA THR A 162 3.25 46.60 32.19
C THR A 162 1.83 46.41 31.66
N CYS A 163 1.07 45.53 32.29
CA CYS A 163 -0.30 45.23 31.87
C CYS A 163 -1.26 46.32 32.36
N ASP A 164 -1.79 47.12 31.45
CA ASP A 164 -2.80 48.15 31.75
C ASP A 164 -4.25 47.63 31.59
N ASP A 165 -4.42 46.59 30.79
CA ASP A 165 -5.68 45.88 30.56
C ASP A 165 -5.99 44.88 31.70
N GLU A 166 -7.22 44.37 31.77
CA GLU A 166 -7.59 43.34 32.75
C GLU A 166 -6.71 42.08 32.60
N LEU A 167 -6.42 41.71 31.35
CA LEU A 167 -5.55 40.59 31.00
C LEU A 167 -4.79 40.88 29.70
N ALA A 168 -3.49 40.62 29.71
CA ALA A 168 -2.64 40.64 28.54
C ALA A 168 -1.90 39.30 28.41
N HIS A 169 -1.91 38.73 27.22
CA HIS A 169 -1.27 37.45 26.93
C HIS A 169 -0.13 37.64 25.94
N ILE A 170 1.10 37.62 26.43
CA ILE A 170 2.31 37.80 25.63
C ILE A 170 2.76 36.44 25.10
N VAL A 171 2.92 36.37 23.78
CA VAL A 171 3.38 35.17 23.08
C VAL A 171 4.60 35.53 22.24
N VAL A 172 5.70 34.82 22.48
CA VAL A 172 6.93 34.91 21.67
C VAL A 172 7.13 33.58 20.97
N VAL A 173 7.30 33.65 19.65
CA VAL A 173 7.55 32.53 18.76
C VAL A 173 8.99 32.58 18.30
N SER A 174 9.68 31.46 18.43
CA SER A 174 11.04 31.21 17.95
C SER A 174 11.04 30.00 17.01
N TRP A 175 12.18 29.70 16.38
CA TRP A 175 12.39 28.42 15.70
C TRP A 175 13.40 27.55 16.45
N ASP A 176 13.27 26.24 16.37
CA ASP A 176 14.26 25.28 16.90
C ASP A 176 14.58 24.20 15.88
N TYR A 177 15.71 23.51 16.04
CA TYR A 177 15.99 22.31 15.26
C TYR A 177 15.01 21.22 15.63
N ASP A 178 14.61 20.43 14.64
CA ASP A 178 13.84 19.23 14.90
C ASP A 178 14.71 18.19 15.62
N GLU A 179 14.20 17.62 16.72
CA GLU A 179 14.90 16.55 17.44
C GLU A 179 14.94 15.21 16.68
N HIS A 180 14.16 15.05 15.59
CA HIS A 180 14.12 13.79 14.87
C HIS A 180 15.44 13.48 14.14
N ALA A 181 16.03 12.35 14.50
CA ALA A 181 17.25 11.84 13.90
C ALA A 181 16.94 10.75 12.88
N SER A 182 17.68 10.79 11.77
CA SER A 182 17.68 9.72 10.77
C SER A 182 18.27 8.42 11.34
N LYS A 183 17.77 7.30 10.86
CA LYS A 183 18.37 5.97 10.98
C LYS A 183 19.24 5.74 9.75
N SER A 184 20.53 6.02 9.87
CA SER A 184 21.46 5.81 8.76
C SER A 184 22.13 4.44 8.81
N SER A 185 22.43 3.86 7.65
CA SER A 185 23.36 2.73 7.52
C SER A 185 24.79 3.12 7.95
N CYS A 186 25.09 4.42 8.00
CA CYS A 186 26.29 5.03 8.57
C CYS A 186 26.11 5.40 10.05
N LYS A 187 26.90 4.75 10.91
CA LYS A 187 26.84 4.90 12.37
C LYS A 187 27.88 5.91 12.85
N SER A 188 27.49 7.18 12.91
CA SER A 188 28.27 8.23 13.59
C SER A 188 28.12 8.16 15.12
N TYR A 189 28.71 9.12 15.83
CA TYR A 189 28.56 9.21 17.28
C TYR A 189 27.13 9.64 17.68
N PRO A 190 26.62 9.21 18.85
CA PRO A 190 25.30 9.61 19.33
C PRO A 190 25.15 11.14 19.40
N GLY A 191 24.06 11.66 18.81
CA GLY A 191 23.78 13.09 18.79
C GLY A 191 24.52 13.88 17.70
N ASP A 192 25.20 13.24 16.75
CA ASP A 192 25.80 13.92 15.60
C ASP A 192 24.73 14.73 14.82
N PRO A 193 24.83 16.07 14.77
CA PRO A 193 23.88 16.92 14.04
C PRO A 193 23.77 16.61 12.54
N ALA A 194 24.81 16.01 11.95
CA ALA A 194 24.77 15.61 10.55
C ALA A 194 23.82 14.42 10.28
N MET A 195 23.38 13.72 11.33
CA MET A 195 22.37 12.67 11.25
C MET A 195 20.95 13.18 11.49
N SER A 196 20.75 14.51 11.57
CA SER A 196 19.40 15.11 11.55
C SER A 196 18.68 14.84 10.23
N CYS A 197 17.34 14.86 10.28
CA CYS A 197 16.54 14.91 9.05
C CYS A 197 16.78 16.21 8.28
N ILE A 198 16.64 16.13 6.97
CA ILE A 198 16.77 17.25 6.05
C ILE A 198 15.57 18.20 6.15
N ASP A 199 15.79 19.51 5.94
CA ASP A 199 14.74 20.51 5.76
C ASP A 199 14.10 20.35 4.36
N LEU A 200 13.01 19.59 4.27
CA LEU A 200 12.29 19.37 3.00
C LEU A 200 11.68 20.67 2.41
N LEU A 201 11.55 21.72 3.21
CA LEU A 201 11.06 23.02 2.74
C LEU A 201 12.18 23.85 2.10
N ASN A 202 13.44 23.47 2.29
CA ASN A 202 14.61 24.15 1.72
C ASN A 202 15.09 23.45 0.44
N ARG A 203 14.91 24.12 -0.70
CA ARG A 203 15.31 23.61 -2.01
C ARG A 203 16.81 23.30 -2.10
N ASP A 204 17.66 24.14 -1.52
CA ASP A 204 19.12 23.96 -1.58
C ASP A 204 19.55 22.69 -0.85
N ALA A 205 18.82 22.29 0.19
CA ALA A 205 19.04 21.04 0.90
C ALA A 205 18.75 19.84 -0.01
N ALA A 206 17.61 19.84 -0.71
CA ALA A 206 17.25 18.78 -1.66
C ALA A 206 18.24 18.71 -2.84
N GLU A 207 18.70 19.86 -3.35
CA GLU A 207 19.72 19.91 -4.40
C GLU A 207 21.10 19.41 -3.90
N LYS A 208 21.44 19.66 -2.63
CA LYS A 208 22.59 19.03 -1.97
C LYS A 208 22.44 17.52 -1.92
N PHE A 209 21.27 17.00 -1.54
CA PHE A 209 20.99 15.56 -1.50
C PHE A 209 21.18 14.91 -2.87
N VAL A 210 20.56 15.46 -3.91
CA VAL A 210 20.73 15.00 -5.31
C VAL A 210 22.21 15.01 -5.72
N ARG A 211 22.96 16.06 -5.38
CA ARG A 211 24.38 16.19 -5.73
C ARG A 211 25.27 15.15 -5.06
N VAL A 212 24.98 14.77 -3.81
CA VAL A 212 25.82 13.82 -3.06
C VAL A 212 25.39 12.36 -3.22
N MET A 213 24.16 12.11 -3.69
CA MET A 213 23.62 10.76 -3.94
C MET A 213 23.44 10.49 -5.43
N HIS A 214 22.35 11.02 -6.02
CA HIS A 214 21.90 10.70 -7.37
C HIS A 214 22.99 10.97 -8.42
N GLU A 215 23.69 12.10 -8.31
CA GLU A 215 24.76 12.46 -9.23
C GLU A 215 25.96 11.50 -9.14
N ARG A 216 26.25 10.93 -7.96
CA ARG A 216 27.32 9.91 -7.80
C ARG A 216 26.98 8.64 -8.57
N TYR A 217 25.73 8.19 -8.48
CA TYR A 217 25.25 7.05 -9.26
C TYR A 217 25.31 7.34 -10.76
N TYR A 218 24.88 8.52 -11.20
CA TYR A 218 24.91 8.88 -12.62
C TYR A 218 26.33 8.95 -13.19
N GLN A 219 27.25 9.60 -12.47
CA GLN A 219 28.66 9.74 -12.89
C GLN A 219 29.31 8.38 -13.17
N ARG A 220 28.98 7.36 -12.38
CA ARG A 220 29.56 6.02 -12.53
C ARG A 220 28.75 5.10 -13.44
N PHE A 221 27.42 5.22 -13.44
CA PHE A 221 26.52 4.23 -14.02
C PHE A 221 25.62 4.76 -15.14
N SER A 222 25.89 5.94 -15.69
CA SER A 222 25.08 6.53 -16.78
C SER A 222 24.77 5.58 -17.94
N ALA A 223 25.68 4.64 -18.28
CA ALA A 223 25.46 3.63 -19.31
C ALA A 223 24.33 2.62 -19.02
N TYR A 224 23.90 2.51 -17.75
CA TYR A 224 22.82 1.63 -17.30
C TYR A 224 21.47 2.35 -17.19
N PHE A 225 21.43 3.69 -17.21
CA PHE A 225 20.22 4.49 -16.99
C PHE A 225 19.22 4.36 -18.16
N GLY A 226 17.94 4.20 -17.81
CA GLY A 226 16.83 4.00 -18.76
C GLY A 226 16.77 2.61 -19.38
N ASN A 227 17.82 1.80 -19.20
CA ASN A 227 17.86 0.40 -19.62
C ASN A 227 17.78 -0.54 -18.42
N VAL A 228 18.88 -0.72 -17.69
CA VAL A 228 18.93 -1.59 -16.50
C VAL A 228 18.38 -0.85 -15.29
N ILE A 229 18.90 0.35 -15.01
CA ILE A 229 18.41 1.21 -13.94
C ILE A 229 17.16 1.93 -14.46
N LYS A 230 16.01 1.60 -13.89
CA LYS A 230 14.71 2.18 -14.27
C LYS A 230 14.40 3.46 -13.52
N GLY A 231 14.87 3.59 -12.29
CA GLY A 231 14.44 4.68 -11.43
C GLY A 231 15.02 4.65 -10.03
N PHE A 232 14.62 5.66 -9.27
CA PHE A 232 14.94 5.84 -7.87
C PHE A 232 13.68 5.66 -7.02
N PHE A 233 13.86 5.03 -5.86
CA PHE A 233 12.84 4.78 -4.85
C PHE A 233 13.21 5.55 -3.58
N TYR A 234 12.43 6.55 -3.20
CA TYR A 234 12.58 7.21 -1.91
C TYR A 234 11.71 6.54 -0.85
N ASP A 235 12.17 6.57 0.41
CA ASP A 235 11.51 5.93 1.54
C ASP A 235 11.23 6.94 2.65
N GLU A 236 9.93 7.14 2.88
CA GLU A 236 9.33 7.93 3.95
C GLU A 236 10.08 9.25 4.33
N PRO A 237 10.32 10.20 3.40
CA PRO A 237 10.99 11.46 3.72
C PRO A 237 10.35 12.16 4.91
N TYR A 238 11.11 12.53 5.93
CA TYR A 238 10.55 13.09 7.16
C TYR A 238 10.27 14.59 7.05
N LEU A 239 9.01 14.94 7.34
CA LEU A 239 8.61 16.31 7.65
C LEU A 239 7.75 16.27 8.90
N ARG A 240 8.07 17.12 9.88
CA ARG A 240 7.24 17.27 11.06
C ARG A 240 5.85 17.82 10.68
N PHE A 241 4.84 17.23 11.32
CA PHE A 241 3.45 17.67 11.22
C PHE A 241 3.22 19.09 11.75
N GLU A 242 3.58 19.35 13.01
CA GLU A 242 3.30 20.62 13.67
C GLU A 242 4.35 21.69 13.33
N PHE A 243 3.92 22.69 12.56
CA PHE A 243 4.63 23.94 12.28
C PHE A 243 6.10 23.79 11.83
N PRO A 244 6.37 23.05 10.73
CA PRO A 244 7.71 23.00 10.17
C PRO A 244 8.17 24.40 9.73
N TYR A 245 9.48 24.64 9.82
CA TYR A 245 10.06 25.96 9.59
C TYR A 245 11.21 25.92 8.58
N THR A 246 11.22 26.92 7.69
CA THR A 246 12.41 27.29 6.93
C THR A 246 12.47 28.80 6.74
N GLN A 247 13.66 29.34 6.47
CA GLN A 247 13.87 30.79 6.38
C GLN A 247 13.01 31.45 5.28
N GLY A 248 12.81 30.76 4.15
CA GLY A 248 12.00 31.23 3.03
C GLY A 248 10.48 31.17 3.25
N LEU A 249 10.02 30.62 4.38
CA LEU A 249 8.58 30.41 4.64
C LEU A 249 7.78 31.71 4.60
N PHE A 250 8.29 32.79 5.20
CA PHE A 250 7.54 34.05 5.31
C PHE A 250 7.39 34.76 3.97
N GLU A 251 8.45 34.75 3.15
CA GLU A 251 8.41 35.32 1.81
C GLU A 251 7.42 34.56 0.93
N GLU A 252 7.48 33.23 0.95
CA GLU A 252 6.58 32.39 0.15
C GLU A 252 5.12 32.51 0.63
N PHE A 253 4.92 32.59 1.94
CA PHE A 253 3.60 32.83 2.53
C PHE A 253 3.03 34.18 2.07
N GLN A 254 3.78 35.27 2.22
CA GLN A 254 3.38 36.60 1.78
C GLN A 254 3.05 36.61 0.29
N ARG A 255 3.90 35.97 -0.54
CA ARG A 255 3.73 35.86 -1.98
C ARG A 255 2.44 35.13 -2.37
N LYS A 256 2.13 34.01 -1.69
CA LYS A 256 0.97 33.16 -2.01
C LYS A 256 -0.34 33.66 -1.40
N LYS A 257 -0.30 34.22 -0.19
CA LYS A 257 -1.48 34.57 0.61
C LYS A 257 -1.79 36.07 0.66
N GLY A 258 -0.82 36.91 0.34
CA GLY A 258 -0.99 38.37 0.26
C GLY A 258 -0.96 39.10 1.60
N TYR A 259 -0.60 38.43 2.69
CA TYR A 259 -0.42 39.05 4.02
C TYR A 259 0.75 38.42 4.78
N ASP A 260 1.26 39.14 5.79
CA ASP A 260 2.47 38.74 6.52
C ASP A 260 2.10 37.73 7.61
N LEU A 261 2.64 36.51 7.50
CA LEU A 261 2.45 35.48 8.52
C LEU A 261 2.96 35.96 9.89
N LEU A 262 4.00 36.78 9.97
CA LEU A 262 4.55 37.28 11.22
C LEU A 262 3.56 38.15 12.01
N GLU A 263 2.57 38.76 11.34
CA GLU A 263 1.52 39.56 11.97
C GLU A 263 0.48 38.70 12.69
N VAL A 264 0.36 37.42 12.32
CA VAL A 264 -0.68 36.53 12.87
C VAL A 264 -0.10 35.31 13.58
N LEU A 265 1.20 35.04 13.42
CA LEU A 265 1.80 33.78 13.84
C LEU A 265 1.68 33.51 15.34
N PRO A 266 2.00 34.45 16.26
CA PRO A 266 1.85 34.16 17.69
C PRO A 266 0.38 33.96 18.09
N TYR A 267 -0.55 34.69 17.45
CA TYR A 267 -1.98 34.48 17.62
C TYR A 267 -2.43 33.11 17.11
N LEU A 268 -1.93 32.67 15.95
CA LEU A 268 -2.20 31.35 15.39
C LEU A 268 -1.69 30.25 16.34
N LEU A 269 -0.41 30.26 16.72
CA LEU A 269 0.17 29.14 17.48
C LEU A 269 -0.45 28.96 18.86
N VAL A 270 -0.75 30.06 19.56
CA VAL A 270 -1.40 29.99 20.89
C VAL A 270 -2.85 29.54 20.78
N ASN A 271 -3.49 29.82 19.64
CA ASN A 271 -4.88 29.50 19.37
C ASN A 271 -5.04 28.40 18.32
N VAL A 272 -4.09 27.49 18.05
CA VAL A 272 -4.35 26.43 17.05
C VAL A 272 -4.99 25.19 17.67
N LYS A 273 -4.80 25.01 18.98
CA LYS A 273 -5.26 23.84 19.75
C LYS A 273 -6.39 24.19 20.73
N SER A 274 -7.39 24.95 20.33
CA SER A 274 -8.61 25.17 21.15
C SER A 274 -9.79 25.45 20.21
N SER A 275 -10.99 25.60 20.77
CA SER A 275 -12.16 26.06 20.00
C SER A 275 -12.06 27.57 19.80
N HIS A 276 -11.72 28.01 18.58
CA HIS A 276 -11.30 29.39 18.32
C HIS A 276 -12.20 30.15 17.35
N PRO A 277 -11.99 31.48 17.22
CA PRO A 277 -12.65 32.27 16.18
C PRO A 277 -12.31 31.74 14.78
N ALA A 278 -13.27 31.82 13.85
CA ALA A 278 -13.14 31.33 12.47
C ALA A 278 -11.91 31.84 11.69
N VAL A 279 -11.27 32.93 12.15
CA VAL A 279 -10.04 33.45 11.55
C VAL A 279 -8.84 32.51 11.76
N ILE A 280 -8.80 31.75 12.86
CA ILE A 280 -7.74 30.79 13.14
C ILE A 280 -7.77 29.64 12.14
N ASP A 281 -8.97 29.15 11.78
CA ASP A 281 -9.12 28.13 10.75
C ASP A 281 -8.47 28.58 9.44
N LYS A 282 -8.77 29.82 9.01
CA LYS A 282 -8.15 30.41 7.81
C LYS A 282 -6.62 30.45 7.93
N TYR A 283 -6.08 30.94 9.04
CA TYR A 283 -4.63 31.03 9.22
C TYR A 283 -3.96 29.66 9.25
N THR A 284 -4.65 28.66 9.80
CA THR A 284 -4.21 27.26 9.86
C THR A 284 -4.18 26.64 8.46
N ASP A 285 -5.27 26.81 7.70
CA ASP A 285 -5.39 26.34 6.32
C ASP A 285 -4.38 27.02 5.39
N ASP A 286 -4.16 28.33 5.56
CA ASP A 286 -3.19 29.08 4.77
C ASP A 286 -1.75 28.66 5.08
N PHE A 287 -1.43 28.39 6.35
CA PHE A 287 -0.13 27.85 6.74
C PHE A 287 0.07 26.46 6.15
N PHE A 288 -0.90 25.56 6.32
CA PHE A 288 -0.91 24.22 5.75
C PHE A 288 -0.67 24.23 4.24
N ASP A 289 -1.42 25.06 3.53
CA ASP A 289 -1.33 25.17 2.07
C ASP A 289 0.04 25.67 1.59
N VAL A 290 0.70 26.57 2.33
CA VAL A 290 2.02 27.10 1.96
C VAL A 290 3.10 26.06 2.21
N TYR A 291 3.23 25.52 3.44
CA TYR A 291 4.35 24.63 3.74
C TYR A 291 4.27 23.30 2.97
N THR A 292 3.05 22.79 2.72
CA THR A 292 2.88 21.55 1.96
C THR A 292 3.22 21.72 0.47
N ASP A 293 2.94 22.90 -0.11
CA ASP A 293 3.42 23.22 -1.45
C ASP A 293 4.95 23.34 -1.50
N MET A 294 5.55 23.98 -0.49
CA MET A 294 7.01 24.06 -0.38
C MET A 294 7.64 22.66 -0.32
N ALA A 295 7.13 21.75 0.51
CA ALA A 295 7.64 20.38 0.57
C ALA A 295 7.53 19.67 -0.79
N ALA A 296 6.35 19.73 -1.43
CA ALA A 296 6.11 19.14 -2.74
C ALA A 296 7.06 19.69 -3.83
N GLU A 297 7.23 21.01 -3.91
CA GLU A 297 8.03 21.67 -4.96
C GLU A 297 9.53 21.70 -4.68
N ASN A 298 9.96 21.71 -3.41
CA ASN A 298 11.38 21.86 -3.04
C ASN A 298 12.09 20.54 -2.84
N PHE A 299 11.38 19.45 -2.50
CA PHE A 299 11.98 18.12 -2.38
C PHE A 299 11.54 17.20 -3.52
N TYR A 300 10.26 16.80 -3.56
CA TYR A 300 9.78 15.77 -4.49
C TYR A 300 9.92 16.16 -5.96
N ARG A 301 9.62 17.42 -6.30
CA ARG A 301 9.84 17.93 -7.66
C ARG A 301 11.32 17.97 -8.04
N VAL A 302 12.22 18.28 -7.11
CA VAL A 302 13.67 18.32 -7.38
C VAL A 302 14.15 16.92 -7.78
N LEU A 303 13.76 15.89 -7.02
CA LEU A 303 14.04 14.50 -7.37
C LEU A 303 13.43 14.12 -8.74
N SER A 304 12.16 14.46 -8.96
CA SER A 304 11.43 14.14 -10.18
C SER A 304 12.06 14.78 -11.43
N GLN A 305 12.43 16.06 -11.34
CA GLN A 305 13.09 16.79 -12.42
C GLN A 305 14.46 16.21 -12.73
N TRP A 306 15.23 15.82 -11.71
CA TRP A 306 16.51 15.17 -11.91
C TRP A 306 16.33 13.81 -12.59
N CYS A 307 15.40 12.96 -12.13
CA CYS A 307 15.12 11.65 -12.73
C CYS A 307 14.73 11.78 -14.21
N LYS A 308 13.79 12.67 -14.51
CA LYS A 308 13.36 12.96 -15.89
C LYS A 308 14.50 13.42 -16.79
N LYS A 309 15.40 14.27 -16.30
CA LYS A 309 16.58 14.75 -17.06
C LYS A 309 17.54 13.61 -17.42
N HIS A 310 17.59 12.55 -16.62
CA HIS A 310 18.49 11.41 -16.80
C HIS A 310 17.78 10.15 -17.33
N ASN A 311 16.56 10.29 -17.86
CA ASN A 311 15.79 9.22 -18.48
C ASN A 311 15.54 8.02 -17.56
N VAL A 312 15.26 8.31 -16.29
CA VAL A 312 14.83 7.35 -15.26
C VAL A 312 13.57 7.88 -14.56
N GLU A 313 12.82 6.99 -13.92
CA GLU A 313 11.56 7.31 -13.25
C GLU A 313 11.75 7.55 -11.73
N LEU A 314 10.88 8.36 -11.13
CA LEU A 314 10.77 8.51 -9.68
C LEU A 314 9.57 7.75 -9.10
N THR A 315 9.80 7.03 -8.01
CA THR A 315 8.77 6.41 -7.16
C THR A 315 9.19 6.51 -5.69
N GLY A 316 8.25 6.26 -4.78
CA GLY A 316 8.49 6.24 -3.34
C GLY A 316 7.23 6.58 -2.57
N HIS A 317 7.18 6.27 -1.27
CA HIS A 317 6.00 6.42 -0.41
C HIS A 317 6.27 7.29 0.82
N MET A 318 5.23 7.57 1.62
CA MET A 318 5.34 8.42 2.81
C MET A 318 5.18 7.60 4.08
N ASP A 319 5.68 8.13 5.20
CA ASP A 319 5.39 7.53 6.49
C ASP A 319 3.89 7.69 6.77
N LEU A 320 3.29 6.66 7.37
CA LEU A 320 1.88 6.63 7.77
C LEU A 320 0.88 6.93 6.64
N ASP A 321 1.14 6.48 5.40
CA ASP A 321 0.23 6.71 4.27
C ASP A 321 -0.98 5.75 4.18
N HIS A 322 -1.17 4.93 5.21
CA HIS A 322 -2.20 3.90 5.28
C HIS A 322 -3.50 4.32 6.01
N HIS A 323 -3.56 5.52 6.59
CA HIS A 323 -4.76 6.05 7.23
C HIS A 323 -5.06 7.50 6.83
N LEU A 324 -6.34 7.84 6.65
CA LEU A 324 -6.76 9.21 6.31
C LEU A 324 -6.38 10.24 7.38
N ASN A 325 -6.42 9.87 8.66
CA ASN A 325 -6.06 10.77 9.77
C ASN A 325 -4.56 11.08 9.83
N THR A 326 -3.70 10.22 9.27
CA THR A 326 -2.25 10.43 9.24
C THR A 326 -1.72 10.91 7.88
N LEU A 327 -2.55 10.87 6.83
CA LEU A 327 -2.20 11.16 5.43
C LEU A 327 -1.57 12.55 5.19
N ASN A 328 -1.78 13.50 6.11
CA ASN A 328 -1.26 14.87 6.06
C ASN A 328 -0.29 15.20 7.22
N THR A 329 0.21 14.19 7.94
CA THR A 329 0.95 14.39 9.18
C THR A 329 2.46 14.36 8.98
N ILE A 330 3.04 13.17 8.96
CA ILE A 330 4.45 12.95 8.65
C ILE A 330 4.61 13.03 7.13
N SER A 331 5.75 13.56 6.66
CA SER A 331 6.07 13.71 5.22
C SER A 331 5.25 14.77 4.47
N GLY A 332 4.31 15.46 5.11
CA GLY A 332 3.53 16.55 4.52
C GLY A 332 2.21 16.06 3.92
N HIS A 333 1.84 16.54 2.73
CA HIS A 333 0.54 16.25 2.12
C HIS A 333 0.64 15.17 1.04
N PHE A 334 0.01 14.01 1.27
CA PHE A 334 0.13 12.84 0.40
C PHE A 334 -0.03 13.17 -1.10
N PHE A 335 -1.21 13.67 -1.47
CA PHE A 335 -1.55 13.90 -2.88
C PHE A 335 -0.70 14.99 -3.56
N LYS A 336 -0.32 16.05 -2.83
CA LYS A 336 0.56 17.11 -3.36
C LYS A 336 1.95 16.59 -3.67
N ASN A 337 2.51 15.70 -2.86
CA ASN A 337 3.84 15.16 -3.15
C ASN A 337 3.75 14.07 -4.24
N MET A 338 2.77 13.16 -4.16
CA MET A 338 2.58 12.08 -5.14
C MET A 338 2.34 12.58 -6.56
N LYS A 339 1.90 13.84 -6.74
CA LYS A 339 1.80 14.47 -8.05
C LYS A 339 3.14 14.52 -8.80
N HIS A 340 4.27 14.46 -8.10
CA HIS A 340 5.61 14.53 -8.68
C HIS A 340 6.21 13.15 -9.01
N ASN A 341 5.57 12.06 -8.59
CA ASN A 341 6.03 10.72 -8.92
C ASN A 341 5.61 10.31 -10.34
N ASP A 342 6.51 9.62 -11.03
CA ASP A 342 6.16 8.92 -12.28
C ASP A 342 5.31 7.69 -11.98
N ARG A 343 5.59 7.02 -10.84
CA ARG A 343 4.79 5.95 -10.25
C ARG A 343 4.40 6.35 -8.80
N PRO A 344 3.17 6.82 -8.53
CA PRO A 344 2.71 7.06 -7.16
C PRO A 344 2.73 5.75 -6.36
N ALA A 345 3.07 5.82 -5.07
CA ALA A 345 3.25 4.63 -4.25
C ALA A 345 2.66 4.76 -2.84
N VAL A 346 2.47 3.61 -2.21
CA VAL A 346 2.14 3.40 -0.79
C VAL A 346 2.94 2.20 -0.25
N ASP A 347 2.93 1.98 1.05
CA ASP A 347 3.48 0.77 1.67
C ASP A 347 2.42 -0.10 2.37
N VAL A 348 2.61 -1.41 2.32
CA VAL A 348 1.75 -2.41 2.97
C VAL A 348 2.61 -3.29 3.84
N ILE A 349 2.66 -2.89 5.11
CA ILE A 349 3.54 -3.42 6.14
C ILE A 349 2.73 -3.69 7.43
N TRP A 350 3.35 -4.29 8.45
CA TRP A 350 2.76 -4.45 9.80
C TRP A 350 1.32 -5.00 9.86
N ALA A 351 0.95 -5.87 8.92
CA ALA A 351 -0.38 -6.46 8.80
C ALA A 351 -1.53 -5.44 8.63
N GLN A 352 -1.28 -4.28 8.00
CA GLN A 352 -2.29 -3.24 7.75
C GLN A 352 -3.49 -3.70 6.91
N ILE A 353 -3.34 -4.78 6.13
CA ILE A 353 -4.42 -5.42 5.37
C ILE A 353 -4.68 -6.81 5.98
N GLU A 354 -5.87 -6.98 6.56
CA GLU A 354 -6.33 -8.25 7.13
C GLU A 354 -7.70 -8.65 6.53
N PRO A 355 -7.89 -9.92 6.11
CA PRO A 355 -9.20 -10.39 5.66
C PRO A 355 -10.34 -10.07 6.64
N GLY A 356 -11.45 -9.56 6.10
CA GLY A 356 -12.65 -9.19 6.85
C GLY A 356 -12.59 -7.81 7.53
N VAL A 357 -11.45 -7.12 7.47
CA VAL A 357 -11.28 -5.74 7.95
C VAL A 357 -11.26 -4.80 6.74
N PHE A 358 -12.10 -3.76 6.78
CA PHE A 358 -12.14 -2.78 5.70
C PHE A 358 -10.91 -1.87 5.76
N THR A 359 -10.16 -1.86 4.66
CA THR A 359 -9.00 -1.02 4.43
C THR A 359 -9.03 -0.56 2.97
N ASP A 360 -8.74 0.72 2.67
CA ASP A 360 -8.83 1.23 1.29
C ASP A 360 -7.63 2.06 0.83
N PHE A 361 -6.63 2.28 1.68
CA PHE A 361 -5.48 3.16 1.37
C PHE A 361 -4.68 2.83 0.10
N PRO A 362 -4.59 1.58 -0.42
CA PRO A 362 -3.96 1.35 -1.73
C PRO A 362 -4.63 2.14 -2.87
N ARG A 363 -5.90 2.52 -2.68
CA ARG A 363 -6.64 3.37 -3.63
C ARG A 363 -6.12 4.80 -3.64
N TYR A 364 -5.38 5.28 -2.64
CA TYR A 364 -4.81 6.64 -2.68
C TYR A 364 -3.81 6.76 -3.85
N ALA A 365 -2.82 5.88 -3.94
CA ALA A 365 -1.89 5.84 -5.08
C ALA A 365 -2.61 5.45 -6.39
N GLY A 366 -3.59 4.52 -6.33
CA GLY A 366 -4.42 4.17 -7.48
C GLY A 366 -5.20 5.37 -8.05
N SER A 367 -5.71 6.25 -7.19
CA SER A 367 -6.42 7.47 -7.57
C SER A 367 -5.45 8.50 -8.16
N VAL A 368 -4.28 8.72 -7.55
CA VAL A 368 -3.24 9.58 -8.15
C VAL A 368 -2.88 9.11 -9.55
N LYS A 369 -2.67 7.81 -9.72
CA LYS A 369 -2.36 7.21 -11.02
C LYS A 369 -3.45 7.53 -12.04
N ARG A 370 -4.70 7.26 -11.71
CA ARG A 370 -5.83 7.39 -12.64
C ARG A 370 -6.21 8.84 -12.94
N LEU A 371 -6.26 9.69 -11.91
CA LEU A 371 -6.62 11.10 -12.06
C LEU A 371 -5.54 11.89 -12.79
N LEU A 372 -4.26 11.62 -12.53
CA LEU A 372 -3.14 12.35 -13.15
C LEU A 372 -2.56 11.66 -14.39
N GLY A 373 -3.07 10.49 -14.79
CA GLY A 373 -2.64 9.80 -16.01
C GLY A 373 -1.27 9.13 -15.90
N ARG A 374 -0.90 8.64 -14.70
CA ARG A 374 0.33 7.86 -14.50
C ARG A 374 0.14 6.45 -15.03
N ARG A 375 1.26 5.85 -15.46
CA ARG A 375 1.25 4.53 -16.08
C ARG A 375 1.06 3.40 -15.07
N ARG A 376 1.70 3.49 -13.91
CA ARG A 376 1.71 2.47 -12.85
C ARG A 376 1.45 3.12 -11.49
N ALA A 377 1.00 2.33 -10.52
CA ALA A 377 1.04 2.65 -9.10
C ALA A 377 1.76 1.52 -8.37
N VAL A 378 2.67 1.89 -7.47
CA VAL A 378 3.59 0.97 -6.81
C VAL A 378 3.12 0.69 -5.39
N SER A 379 3.38 -0.51 -4.89
CA SER A 379 3.43 -0.75 -3.45
C SER A 379 4.72 -1.43 -3.03
N GLU A 380 5.35 -0.91 -1.98
CA GLU A 380 6.22 -1.74 -1.14
C GLU A 380 5.35 -2.67 -0.30
N THR A 381 5.52 -3.98 -0.43
CA THR A 381 4.62 -4.94 0.24
C THR A 381 5.39 -6.01 1.00
N PHE A 382 4.86 -6.35 2.18
CA PHE A 382 5.23 -7.43 3.09
C PHE A 382 6.30 -7.13 4.16
N ALA A 383 6.75 -5.89 4.32
CA ALA A 383 7.72 -5.57 5.36
C ALA A 383 7.07 -5.71 6.75
N GLY A 384 7.79 -6.32 7.70
CA GLY A 384 7.32 -6.46 9.07
C GLY A 384 6.03 -7.29 9.27
N MET A 385 5.63 -8.14 8.33
CA MET A 385 4.36 -8.91 8.37
C MET A 385 4.33 -10.11 9.33
N GLY A 386 5.38 -10.34 10.11
CA GLY A 386 5.47 -11.47 11.06
C GLY A 386 5.86 -12.78 10.38
N GLN A 387 5.86 -13.88 11.14
CA GLN A 387 6.25 -15.21 10.65
C GLN A 387 5.05 -16.06 10.20
N GLY A 388 3.82 -15.57 10.38
CA GLY A 388 2.57 -16.23 9.96
C GLY A 388 2.15 -15.99 8.51
N LEU A 389 2.98 -15.29 7.72
CA LEU A 389 2.69 -15.01 6.31
C LEU A 389 2.73 -16.32 5.50
N HIS A 390 1.67 -16.60 4.74
CA HIS A 390 1.52 -17.77 3.87
C HIS A 390 0.96 -17.36 2.51
N GLY A 391 1.04 -18.25 1.52
CA GLY A 391 0.74 -17.94 0.12
C GLY A 391 -0.69 -17.44 -0.13
N ASP A 392 -1.70 -18.00 0.56
CA ASP A 392 -3.09 -17.54 0.42
C ASP A 392 -3.31 -16.12 0.94
N LEU A 393 -2.65 -15.78 2.05
CA LEU A 393 -2.67 -14.44 2.60
C LEU A 393 -1.91 -13.45 1.72
N MET A 394 -0.75 -13.83 1.17
CA MET A 394 -0.03 -13.00 0.19
C MET A 394 -0.87 -12.74 -1.06
N ARG A 395 -1.55 -13.77 -1.57
CA ARG A 395 -2.50 -13.67 -2.69
C ARG A 395 -3.62 -12.68 -2.35
N TYR A 396 -4.25 -12.81 -1.18
CA TYR A 396 -5.29 -11.88 -0.74
C TYR A 396 -4.80 -10.44 -0.66
N ILE A 397 -3.69 -10.19 0.05
CA ILE A 397 -3.15 -8.85 0.26
C ILE A 397 -2.84 -8.16 -1.07
N THR A 398 -2.26 -8.90 -2.02
CA THR A 398 -1.92 -8.35 -3.34
C THR A 398 -3.15 -8.18 -4.22
N ASP A 399 -4.09 -9.13 -4.25
CA ASP A 399 -5.36 -8.99 -4.96
C ASP A 399 -6.17 -7.79 -4.44
N HIS A 400 -6.20 -7.57 -3.13
CA HIS A 400 -6.85 -6.43 -2.47
C HIS A 400 -6.26 -5.08 -2.91
N GLN A 401 -4.94 -5.00 -3.08
CA GLN A 401 -4.27 -3.81 -3.60
C GLN A 401 -4.52 -3.64 -5.11
N VAL A 402 -4.54 -4.73 -5.87
CA VAL A 402 -4.77 -4.74 -7.32
C VAL A 402 -6.11 -4.13 -7.69
N ILE A 403 -7.18 -4.53 -7.00
CA ILE A 403 -8.52 -3.98 -7.25
C ILE A 403 -8.63 -2.48 -6.91
N ARG A 404 -7.73 -1.96 -6.08
CA ARG A 404 -7.67 -0.54 -5.68
C ARG A 404 -6.80 0.31 -6.60
N GLY A 405 -6.01 -0.31 -7.48
CA GLY A 405 -5.29 0.36 -8.57
C GLY A 405 -3.78 0.15 -8.59
N ILE A 406 -3.23 -0.59 -7.62
CA ILE A 406 -1.82 -1.01 -7.61
C ILE A 406 -1.63 -2.05 -8.71
N ASP A 407 -0.57 -1.89 -9.50
CA ASP A 407 -0.21 -2.83 -10.57
C ASP A 407 1.31 -2.99 -10.69
N ASP A 408 2.02 -2.63 -9.63
CA ASP A 408 3.45 -2.78 -9.55
C ASP A 408 3.88 -3.04 -8.10
N PHE A 409 4.51 -4.18 -7.86
CA PHE A 409 4.82 -4.65 -6.51
C PHE A 409 6.32 -4.74 -6.29
N HIS A 410 6.81 -4.06 -5.26
CA HIS A 410 8.17 -4.16 -4.75
C HIS A 410 8.11 -4.95 -3.43
N LEU A 411 8.47 -6.22 -3.47
CA LEU A 411 8.28 -7.13 -2.34
C LEU A 411 9.46 -7.07 -1.38
N MET A 412 9.16 -6.73 -0.12
CA MET A 412 10.10 -6.70 1.00
C MET A 412 9.60 -7.59 2.13
N TYR A 413 9.78 -8.90 2.03
CA TYR A 413 9.52 -9.81 3.16
C TYR A 413 10.86 -10.30 3.70
N SER A 414 11.50 -9.44 4.51
CA SER A 414 12.80 -9.72 5.13
C SER A 414 12.69 -10.00 6.63
N ASN A 415 13.54 -10.90 7.15
CA ASN A 415 13.59 -11.16 8.58
C ASN A 415 14.39 -10.06 9.30
N ASN A 416 13.85 -9.53 10.39
CA ASN A 416 14.59 -8.62 11.26
C ASN A 416 15.59 -9.45 12.09
N ASN A 417 16.83 -9.53 11.61
CA ASN A 417 17.98 -10.16 12.27
C ASN A 417 17.98 -11.72 12.24
N PRO A 418 18.35 -12.37 11.13
CA PRO A 418 18.49 -13.83 11.10
C PRO A 418 19.67 -14.29 11.97
N ASP A 419 19.45 -15.32 12.80
CA ASP A 419 20.45 -15.90 13.72
C ASP A 419 21.61 -16.63 12.98
N SER A 420 21.46 -16.92 11.68
CA SER A 420 22.44 -17.63 10.84
C SER A 420 22.50 -17.08 9.42
N PRO A 421 23.68 -17.10 8.75
CA PRO A 421 23.79 -16.75 7.34
C PRO A 421 22.96 -17.73 6.49
N ALA A 422 22.14 -17.17 5.61
CA ALA A 422 21.12 -17.87 4.87
C ALA A 422 21.59 -18.31 3.49
N GLU A 423 21.06 -19.43 2.98
CA GLU A 423 21.09 -19.73 1.52
C GLU A 423 20.21 -18.74 0.73
N SER A 424 19.23 -18.12 1.41
CA SER A 424 18.38 -17.08 0.83
C SER A 424 18.42 -15.74 1.59
N PRO A 425 18.70 -14.64 0.90
CA PRO A 425 18.97 -13.32 1.45
C PRO A 425 17.73 -12.53 1.90
N GLN A 426 16.51 -12.90 1.48
CA GLN A 426 15.29 -12.25 1.98
C GLN A 426 14.85 -12.86 3.32
N MET A 427 14.72 -14.19 3.40
CA MET A 427 14.55 -14.95 4.64
C MET A 427 15.17 -16.35 4.49
N PRO A 428 16.12 -16.78 5.35
CA PRO A 428 16.61 -18.16 5.35
C PRO A 428 15.48 -19.18 5.49
N ASN A 429 15.47 -20.21 4.63
CA ASN A 429 14.63 -21.40 4.74
C ASN A 429 13.11 -21.16 4.77
N HIS A 430 12.64 -20.04 4.19
CA HIS A 430 11.22 -19.71 4.18
C HIS A 430 10.51 -20.28 2.94
N MET A 431 9.42 -21.03 3.16
CA MET A 431 8.65 -21.73 2.11
C MET A 431 8.07 -20.80 1.03
N LEU A 432 7.89 -19.51 1.37
CA LEU A 432 7.43 -18.46 0.44
C LEU A 432 8.43 -18.11 -0.67
N GLN A 433 9.64 -18.69 -0.65
CA GLN A 433 10.62 -18.50 -1.71
C GLN A 433 10.75 -19.77 -2.53
N GLU A 434 11.38 -20.79 -1.96
CA GLU A 434 11.37 -22.16 -2.48
C GLU A 434 10.72 -23.05 -1.41
N PRO A 435 9.72 -23.88 -1.76
CA PRO A 435 9.35 -24.31 -3.11
C PRO A 435 8.17 -23.54 -3.75
N PHE A 436 7.60 -22.52 -3.10
CA PHE A 436 6.29 -21.93 -3.51
C PHE A 436 6.33 -20.51 -4.07
N GLY A 437 7.43 -19.77 -3.94
CA GLY A 437 7.49 -18.34 -4.26
C GLY A 437 7.11 -18.04 -5.70
N LYS A 438 7.66 -18.79 -6.67
CA LYS A 438 7.32 -18.62 -8.08
C LYS A 438 5.80 -18.71 -8.35
N LEU A 439 5.10 -19.65 -7.71
CA LEU A 439 3.65 -19.82 -7.86
C LEU A 439 2.88 -18.59 -7.37
N ILE A 440 3.37 -17.92 -6.33
CA ILE A 440 2.79 -16.71 -5.77
C ILE A 440 3.11 -15.51 -6.66
N TYR A 441 4.35 -15.35 -7.11
CA TYR A 441 4.75 -14.21 -7.96
C TYR A 441 4.07 -14.25 -9.33
N ASP A 442 3.92 -15.44 -9.92
CA ASP A 442 3.16 -15.63 -11.16
C ASP A 442 1.69 -15.22 -10.94
N ARG A 443 1.10 -15.59 -9.81
CA ARG A 443 -0.28 -15.24 -9.46
C ARG A 443 -0.48 -13.73 -9.25
N ILE A 444 0.50 -13.04 -8.66
CA ILE A 444 0.53 -11.57 -8.51
C ILE A 444 0.63 -10.91 -9.89
N ALA A 445 1.51 -11.41 -10.76
CA ALA A 445 1.75 -10.87 -12.09
C ALA A 445 0.49 -10.94 -12.96
N VAL A 446 -0.23 -12.08 -12.93
CA VAL A 446 -1.47 -12.28 -13.70
C VAL A 446 -2.55 -11.29 -13.26
N ALA A 447 -2.83 -11.16 -11.96
CA ALA A 447 -3.84 -10.23 -11.47
C ALA A 447 -3.49 -8.76 -11.79
N SER A 448 -2.22 -8.38 -11.61
CA SER A 448 -1.74 -7.04 -11.92
C SER A 448 -1.82 -6.71 -13.42
N ALA A 449 -1.50 -7.66 -14.30
CA ALA A 449 -1.61 -7.48 -15.74
C ALA A 449 -3.08 -7.35 -16.20
N ILE A 450 -3.99 -8.10 -15.59
CA ILE A 450 -5.43 -8.00 -15.85
C ILE A 450 -5.97 -6.64 -15.39
N SER A 451 -5.58 -6.15 -14.22
CA SER A 451 -6.04 -4.85 -13.72
C SER A 451 -5.55 -3.67 -14.54
N ALA A 452 -4.46 -3.85 -15.30
CA ALA A 452 -3.93 -2.87 -16.24
C ALA A 452 -4.58 -2.92 -17.63
N PHE A 453 -5.44 -3.91 -17.92
CA PHE A 453 -6.13 -4.02 -19.21
C PHE A 453 -6.95 -2.76 -19.53
N GLY A 454 -6.88 -2.27 -20.77
CA GLY A 454 -7.73 -1.17 -21.24
C GLY A 454 -7.73 0.07 -20.33
N LYS A 455 -8.89 0.70 -20.15
CA LYS A 455 -9.11 1.83 -19.25
C LYS A 455 -9.96 1.41 -18.04
N PHE A 456 -9.78 2.09 -16.93
CA PHE A 456 -10.68 1.99 -15.79
C PHE A 456 -12.10 2.47 -16.18
N ALA A 457 -13.13 1.80 -15.66
CA ALA A 457 -14.52 2.06 -16.02
C ALA A 457 -15.33 2.77 -14.90
N GLY A 458 -14.67 3.24 -13.85
CA GLY A 458 -15.32 4.04 -12.81
C GLY A 458 -15.72 5.43 -13.29
N ASN A 459 -16.76 5.99 -12.67
CA ASN A 459 -17.29 7.33 -12.97
C ASN A 459 -17.59 8.16 -11.72
N THR A 460 -17.30 7.60 -10.54
CA THR A 460 -17.61 8.19 -9.23
C THR A 460 -16.31 8.55 -8.52
N ALA A 461 -16.31 9.67 -7.81
CA ALA A 461 -15.21 10.07 -6.96
C ALA A 461 -15.68 10.50 -5.58
N LEU A 462 -14.92 10.13 -4.55
CA LEU A 462 -15.14 10.53 -3.16
C LEU A 462 -14.17 11.66 -2.79
N TYR A 463 -14.71 12.80 -2.38
CA TYR A 463 -13.92 13.96 -2.00
C TYR A 463 -13.18 13.71 -0.68
N VAL A 464 -11.87 13.97 -0.68
CA VAL A 464 -11.00 13.94 0.50
C VAL A 464 -10.75 15.39 0.96
N PRO A 465 -11.38 15.84 2.05
CA PRO A 465 -11.23 17.19 2.54
C PRO A 465 -9.93 17.37 3.35
N CYS A 466 -8.80 17.54 2.64
CA CYS A 466 -7.46 17.56 3.24
C CYS A 466 -7.26 18.62 4.35
N TYR A 467 -7.93 19.78 4.25
CA TYR A 467 -7.88 20.84 5.27
C TYR A 467 -8.61 20.44 6.55
N ASP A 468 -9.77 19.78 6.43
CA ASP A 468 -10.49 19.27 7.59
C ASP A 468 -9.72 18.13 8.27
N LEU A 469 -9.08 17.25 7.48
CA LEU A 469 -8.18 16.21 8.04
C LEU A 469 -7.06 16.84 8.87
N TYR A 470 -6.41 17.89 8.34
CA TYR A 470 -5.34 18.61 9.03
C TYR A 470 -5.82 19.26 10.35
N ARG A 471 -6.92 20.01 10.31
CA ARG A 471 -7.49 20.68 11.49
C ARG A 471 -7.98 19.68 12.53
N ALA A 472 -8.66 18.62 12.11
CA ALA A 472 -9.14 17.58 13.02
C ALA A 472 -7.97 16.89 13.73
N GLN A 473 -6.86 16.62 13.04
CA GLN A 473 -5.65 16.06 13.65
C GLN A 473 -5.02 17.02 14.69
N LEU A 474 -4.93 18.32 14.38
CA LEU A 474 -4.46 19.34 15.35
C LEU A 474 -5.38 19.44 16.59
N GLY A 475 -6.67 19.15 16.41
CA GLY A 475 -7.70 19.22 17.46
C GLY A 475 -7.76 18.02 18.40
N ILE A 476 -7.08 16.90 18.11
CA ILE A 476 -7.18 15.64 18.89
C ILE A 476 -6.83 15.85 20.38
N GLY A 477 -5.90 16.75 20.69
CA GLY A 477 -5.51 17.05 22.07
C GLY A 477 -6.62 17.70 22.93
N ASN A 478 -7.69 18.20 22.31
CA ASN A 478 -8.75 18.97 22.97
C ASN A 478 -10.08 18.20 23.08
N LEU A 479 -10.08 16.93 22.70
CA LEU A 479 -11.28 16.11 22.76
C LEU A 479 -11.67 15.89 24.22
N THR A 480 -12.96 16.05 24.50
CA THR A 480 -13.54 15.75 25.81
C THR A 480 -14.32 14.45 25.76
N ALA A 481 -14.65 13.88 26.91
CA ALA A 481 -15.46 12.65 27.01
C ALA A 481 -16.86 12.76 26.37
N ASN A 482 -17.32 13.98 26.03
CA ASN A 482 -18.65 14.26 25.49
C ASN A 482 -18.66 14.53 23.98
N ASN A 483 -17.56 14.28 23.26
CA ASN A 483 -17.54 14.47 21.81
C ASN A 483 -18.38 13.38 21.13
N ALA A 484 -19.56 13.77 20.64
CA ALA A 484 -20.51 12.87 19.97
C ALA A 484 -20.39 12.86 18.44
N GLU A 485 -19.64 13.80 17.85
CA GLU A 485 -19.46 13.89 16.41
C GLU A 485 -18.29 13.02 15.93
N LYS A 486 -18.52 12.25 14.86
CA LYS A 486 -17.46 11.53 14.14
C LYS A 486 -16.51 12.51 13.46
N PHE A 487 -15.24 12.14 13.40
CA PHE A 487 -14.25 12.84 12.62
C PHE A 487 -14.52 12.72 11.12
N ILE A 488 -14.00 13.69 10.37
CA ILE A 488 -14.19 13.73 8.92
C ILE A 488 -13.58 12.51 8.20
N TRP A 489 -12.46 11.95 8.69
CA TRP A 489 -11.89 10.72 8.13
C TRP A 489 -12.80 9.49 8.36
N GLU A 490 -13.48 9.40 9.50
CA GLU A 490 -14.42 8.30 9.76
C GLU A 490 -15.60 8.35 8.77
N TRP A 491 -16.08 9.55 8.45
CA TRP A 491 -17.11 9.73 7.42
C TRP A 491 -16.65 9.32 6.03
N VAL A 492 -15.43 9.71 5.65
CA VAL A 492 -14.85 9.30 4.36
C VAL A 492 -14.68 7.78 4.30
N ASP A 493 -14.19 7.15 5.38
CA ASP A 493 -14.05 5.70 5.46
C ASP A 493 -15.39 4.96 5.38
N GLU A 494 -16.44 5.47 6.05
CA GLU A 494 -17.77 4.86 5.98
C GLU A 494 -18.39 4.95 4.58
N ILE A 495 -18.24 6.09 3.91
CA ILE A 495 -18.71 6.27 2.53
C ILE A 495 -17.91 5.37 1.59
N ALA A 496 -16.58 5.33 1.72
CA ALA A 496 -15.73 4.45 0.92
C ALA A 496 -16.08 2.97 1.11
N ARG A 497 -16.39 2.56 2.34
CA ARG A 497 -16.82 1.19 2.67
C ARG A 497 -18.15 0.85 2.00
N GLU A 498 -19.12 1.76 2.06
CA GLU A 498 -20.40 1.56 1.38
C GLU A 498 -20.19 1.41 -0.13
N LEU A 499 -19.48 2.34 -0.76
CA LEU A 499 -19.17 2.29 -2.20
C LEU A 499 -18.45 0.98 -2.59
N THR A 500 -17.52 0.52 -1.77
CA THR A 500 -16.75 -0.70 -2.02
C THR A 500 -17.64 -1.95 -2.03
N TYR A 501 -18.60 -2.05 -1.10
CA TYR A 501 -19.46 -3.23 -0.95
C TYR A 501 -20.85 -3.11 -1.60
N MET A 502 -21.19 -1.96 -2.18
CA MET A 502 -22.23 -1.82 -3.24
C MET A 502 -21.64 -2.02 -4.65
N PRO A 503 -20.62 -2.88 -4.77
CA PRO A 503 -19.54 -2.89 -5.77
C PRO A 503 -19.52 -1.72 -6.76
N CYS A 504 -19.11 -0.54 -6.29
CA CYS A 504 -18.91 0.65 -7.12
C CYS A 504 -17.43 0.88 -7.40
N ASP A 505 -17.07 1.11 -8.67
CA ASP A 505 -15.77 1.63 -9.07
C ASP A 505 -15.67 3.13 -8.73
N PHE A 506 -14.74 3.52 -7.86
CA PHE A 506 -14.50 4.93 -7.51
C PHE A 506 -13.03 5.26 -7.26
N ASP A 507 -12.74 6.56 -7.29
CA ASP A 507 -11.46 7.17 -6.90
C ASP A 507 -11.62 8.17 -5.77
N TYR A 508 -10.56 8.38 -4.99
CA TYR A 508 -10.45 9.53 -4.12
C TYR A 508 -10.06 10.78 -4.93
N ILE A 509 -10.71 11.91 -4.67
CA ILE A 509 -10.43 13.18 -5.34
C ILE A 509 -10.22 14.30 -4.31
N TRP A 510 -9.29 15.19 -4.57
CA TRP A 510 -8.90 16.28 -3.66
C TRP A 510 -8.86 17.63 -4.41
N ASP A 511 -8.62 18.73 -3.71
CA ASP A 511 -8.71 20.10 -4.24
C ASP A 511 -7.89 20.31 -5.52
N GLU A 512 -6.60 20.01 -5.49
CA GLU A 512 -5.71 20.22 -6.64
C GLU A 512 -6.09 19.34 -7.84
N ALA A 513 -6.63 18.13 -7.60
CA ALA A 513 -7.18 17.32 -8.68
C ALA A 513 -8.42 17.98 -9.29
N ILE A 514 -9.40 18.41 -8.48
CA ILE A 514 -10.62 19.10 -8.97
C ILE A 514 -10.25 20.32 -9.83
N LEU A 515 -9.30 21.13 -9.35
CA LEU A 515 -8.88 22.34 -10.04
C LEU A 515 -8.15 22.05 -11.36
N SER A 516 -7.32 21.01 -11.40
CA SER A 516 -6.51 20.64 -12.57
C SER A 516 -7.27 19.87 -13.65
N LEU A 517 -8.29 19.08 -13.29
CA LEU A 517 -9.04 18.28 -14.25
C LEU A 517 -9.84 19.16 -15.23
N LYS A 518 -9.87 18.73 -16.50
CA LYS A 518 -10.64 19.39 -17.55
C LYS A 518 -12.11 19.00 -17.42
N ILE A 519 -13.01 19.98 -17.50
CA ILE A 519 -14.45 19.72 -17.61
C ILE A 519 -14.77 19.44 -19.08
N THR A 520 -15.45 18.33 -19.32
CA THR A 520 -16.02 17.94 -20.62
C THR A 520 -17.52 17.76 -20.48
N GLU A 521 -18.21 17.44 -21.57
CA GLU A 521 -19.61 17.04 -21.50
C GLU A 521 -19.74 15.83 -20.55
N GLY A 522 -20.61 15.96 -19.54
CA GLY A 522 -20.89 14.90 -18.57
C GLY A 522 -19.91 14.79 -17.39
N GLY A 523 -18.84 15.60 -17.28
CA GLY A 523 -18.02 15.62 -16.06
C GLY A 523 -16.54 15.97 -16.20
N PHE A 524 -15.70 15.45 -15.30
CA PHE A 524 -14.24 15.65 -15.28
C PHE A 524 -13.52 14.57 -16.10
N LEU A 525 -12.76 14.99 -17.12
CA LEU A 525 -11.87 14.10 -17.87
C LEU A 525 -10.58 13.88 -17.09
N THR A 526 -10.32 12.63 -16.72
CA THR A 526 -9.12 12.22 -15.99
C THR A 526 -7.90 12.11 -16.90
N GLY A 527 -6.69 12.14 -16.30
CA GLY A 527 -5.44 11.94 -17.03
C GLY A 527 -5.33 10.56 -17.70
N SER A 528 -5.97 9.53 -17.15
CA SER A 528 -6.09 8.20 -17.80
C SER A 528 -7.22 8.12 -18.85
N GLY A 529 -7.98 9.21 -19.05
CA GLY A 529 -8.90 9.36 -20.17
C GLY A 529 -10.26 8.69 -20.02
N TYR A 530 -10.75 8.54 -18.78
CA TYR A 530 -12.16 8.26 -18.46
C TYR A 530 -12.82 9.52 -17.85
N VAL A 531 -14.14 9.54 -17.72
CA VAL A 531 -14.89 10.69 -17.21
C VAL A 531 -15.50 10.36 -15.86
N ILE A 532 -15.15 11.16 -14.85
CA ILE A 532 -15.85 11.18 -13.57
C ILE A 532 -17.07 12.07 -13.73
N ASN A 533 -18.26 11.50 -13.55
CA ASN A 533 -19.53 12.22 -13.67
C ASN A 533 -20.25 12.38 -12.32
N THR A 534 -19.73 11.79 -11.24
CA THR A 534 -20.32 11.86 -9.91
C THR A 534 -19.24 12.17 -8.88
N VAL A 535 -19.44 13.21 -8.07
CA VAL A 535 -18.57 13.58 -6.93
C VAL A 535 -19.37 13.51 -5.65
N ILE A 536 -18.89 12.75 -4.68
CA ILE A 536 -19.53 12.56 -3.37
C ILE A 536 -18.77 13.38 -2.33
N LEU A 537 -19.50 14.19 -1.57
CA LEU A 537 -18.98 15.05 -0.51
C LEU A 537 -19.36 14.46 0.85
N PRO A 538 -18.39 14.21 1.75
CA PRO A 538 -18.68 13.81 3.12
C PRO A 538 -19.39 14.96 3.87
N PRO A 539 -20.14 14.65 4.94
CA PRO A 539 -20.83 15.67 5.73
C PRO A 539 -19.84 16.67 6.34
N ASN A 540 -20.28 17.93 6.47
CA ASN A 540 -19.52 19.02 7.10
C ASN A 540 -18.13 19.31 6.50
N CYS A 541 -17.81 18.82 5.30
CA CYS A 541 -16.55 19.17 4.64
C CYS A 541 -16.49 20.66 4.28
N THR A 542 -15.31 21.24 4.47
CA THR A 542 -14.94 22.58 4.05
C THR A 542 -14.46 22.52 2.60
N ILE A 543 -14.94 23.45 1.77
CA ILE A 543 -14.56 23.56 0.36
C ILE A 543 -14.17 25.02 0.09
N LYS A 544 -13.01 25.23 -0.52
CA LYS A 544 -12.55 26.56 -0.93
C LYS A 544 -13.41 27.14 -2.05
N ASP A 545 -13.52 28.47 -2.13
CA ASP A 545 -14.34 29.17 -3.13
C ASP A 545 -14.01 28.77 -4.57
N GLU A 546 -12.72 28.60 -4.89
CA GLU A 546 -12.27 28.18 -6.22
C GLU A 546 -12.67 26.75 -6.57
N VAL A 547 -12.61 25.84 -5.59
CA VAL A 547 -13.04 24.44 -5.74
C VAL A 547 -14.56 24.40 -5.87
N ALA A 548 -15.31 25.14 -5.04
CA ALA A 548 -16.75 25.25 -5.16
C ALA A 548 -17.17 25.83 -6.52
N LYS A 549 -16.46 26.86 -7.02
CA LYS A 549 -16.70 27.43 -8.36
C LYS A 549 -16.48 26.39 -9.46
N LYS A 550 -15.42 25.58 -9.36
CA LYS A 550 -15.14 24.49 -10.31
C LYS A 550 -16.20 23.39 -10.25
N LEU A 551 -16.63 22.99 -9.05
CA LEU A 551 -17.71 22.01 -8.86
C LEU A 551 -19.05 22.51 -9.41
N LYS A 552 -19.37 23.80 -9.27
CA LYS A 552 -20.56 24.41 -9.94
C LYS A 552 -20.49 24.32 -11.45
N GLN A 553 -19.31 24.53 -12.03
CA GLN A 553 -19.11 24.36 -13.48
C GLN A 553 -19.29 22.90 -13.90
N PHE A 554 -18.79 21.96 -13.09
CA PHE A 554 -18.98 20.52 -13.28
C PHE A 554 -20.46 20.12 -13.20
N ALA A 555 -21.22 20.65 -12.25
CA ALA A 555 -22.66 20.40 -12.17
C ALA A 555 -23.40 20.91 -13.41
N ARG A 556 -23.06 22.12 -13.88
CA ARG A 556 -23.64 22.72 -15.10
C ARG A 556 -23.29 21.96 -16.38
N SER A 557 -22.19 21.21 -16.42
CA SER A 557 -21.83 20.35 -17.55
C SER A 557 -22.48 18.96 -17.50
N GLY A 558 -23.41 18.73 -16.56
CA GLY A 558 -24.12 17.46 -16.39
C GLY A 558 -23.51 16.51 -15.34
N GLY A 559 -22.46 16.94 -14.64
CA GLY A 559 -21.92 16.22 -13.49
C GLY A 559 -22.90 16.23 -12.31
N ARG A 560 -22.84 15.21 -11.47
CA ARG A 560 -23.67 15.07 -10.26
C ARG A 560 -22.82 15.27 -9.03
N ILE A 561 -23.26 16.13 -8.13
CA ILE A 561 -22.66 16.29 -6.81
C ILE A 561 -23.61 15.68 -5.79
N ILE A 562 -23.14 14.77 -4.96
CA ILE A 562 -23.91 14.16 -3.88
C ILE A 562 -23.33 14.64 -2.56
N SER A 563 -24.16 15.26 -1.71
CA SER A 563 -23.77 15.62 -0.34
C SER A 563 -24.40 14.63 0.64
N VAL A 564 -23.59 13.99 1.46
CA VAL A 564 -24.06 12.98 2.43
C VAL A 564 -24.47 13.65 3.74
N PHE A 565 -25.65 13.30 4.26
CA PHE A 565 -26.35 13.84 5.45
C PHE A 565 -26.70 15.33 5.44
N ARG A 566 -25.83 16.18 4.91
CA ARG A 566 -26.00 17.64 4.92
C ARG A 566 -25.40 18.27 3.69
N TYR A 567 -26.08 19.25 3.11
CA TYR A 567 -25.54 20.06 2.03
C TYR A 567 -24.27 20.80 2.46
N ASN A 568 -23.30 20.87 1.55
CA ASN A 568 -22.25 21.88 1.67
C ASN A 568 -22.88 23.26 1.37
N PRO A 569 -22.71 24.27 2.23
CA PRO A 569 -23.36 25.58 2.07
C PRO A 569 -23.06 26.27 0.73
N LEU A 570 -21.89 26.03 0.14
CA LEU A 570 -21.51 26.63 -1.13
C LEU A 570 -22.13 25.93 -2.34
N LEU A 571 -22.68 24.72 -2.18
CA LEU A 571 -23.15 23.84 -3.26
C LEU A 571 -24.60 23.36 -3.07
N GLU A 572 -25.36 23.97 -2.15
CA GLU A 572 -26.74 23.56 -1.81
C GLU A 572 -27.67 23.46 -3.03
N ARG A 573 -27.55 24.38 -3.99
CA ARG A 573 -28.38 24.39 -5.21
C ARG A 573 -27.86 23.49 -6.33
N ASP A 574 -26.63 23.00 -6.20
CA ASP A 574 -25.89 22.27 -7.24
C ASP A 574 -25.72 20.78 -6.88
N SER A 575 -26.17 20.36 -5.69
CA SER A 575 -25.96 19.01 -5.14
C SER A 575 -27.27 18.30 -4.81
N ILE A 576 -27.20 16.97 -4.75
CA ILE A 576 -28.26 16.06 -4.33
C ILE A 576 -27.96 15.63 -2.89
N LEU A 577 -28.92 15.77 -1.98
CA LEU A 577 -28.79 15.28 -0.62
C LEU A 577 -29.00 13.76 -0.57
N CYS A 578 -28.02 13.05 -0.01
CA CYS A 578 -28.14 11.66 0.40
C CYS A 578 -28.36 11.61 1.91
N SER A 579 -29.59 11.40 2.35
CA SER A 579 -29.96 11.47 3.78
C SER A 579 -29.39 10.33 4.62
N GLU A 580 -29.04 9.20 4.01
CA GLU A 580 -28.47 8.01 4.65
C GLU A 580 -27.38 7.43 3.75
N ILE A 581 -26.32 6.83 4.31
CA ILE A 581 -25.20 6.28 3.52
C ILE A 581 -25.66 5.14 2.61
N ASP A 582 -26.50 4.23 3.10
CA ASP A 582 -27.02 3.08 2.34
C ASP A 582 -27.95 3.47 1.18
N SER A 583 -28.43 4.72 1.16
CA SER A 583 -29.19 5.30 0.06
C SER A 583 -28.31 5.71 -1.12
N LEU A 584 -26.98 5.70 -0.97
CA LEU A 584 -26.04 5.97 -2.07
C LEU A 584 -26.26 5.00 -3.24
N LYS A 585 -26.68 3.76 -2.98
CA LYS A 585 -26.99 2.77 -4.03
C LYS A 585 -28.08 3.22 -5.02
N ALA A 586 -28.96 4.13 -4.61
CA ALA A 586 -30.00 4.68 -5.49
C ALA A 586 -29.51 5.89 -6.29
N LEU A 587 -28.41 6.51 -5.87
CA LEU A 587 -27.86 7.74 -6.46
C LEU A 587 -26.63 7.45 -7.33
N VAL A 588 -25.88 6.40 -7.01
CA VAL A 588 -24.65 5.99 -7.68
C VAL A 588 -24.94 4.81 -8.60
N SER A 589 -24.50 4.88 -9.85
CA SER A 589 -24.69 3.80 -10.82
C SER A 589 -23.63 2.72 -10.60
N SER A 590 -24.04 1.47 -10.39
CA SER A 590 -23.16 0.30 -10.56
C SER A 590 -23.68 -0.59 -11.69
N SER A 591 -22.74 -1.12 -12.49
CA SER A 591 -23.06 -2.09 -13.56
C SER A 591 -23.15 -3.53 -13.05
N VAL A 592 -22.80 -3.75 -11.78
CA VAL A 592 -22.78 -5.06 -11.14
C VAL A 592 -23.61 -5.01 -9.86
N THR A 593 -24.55 -5.93 -9.73
CA THR A 593 -25.31 -6.14 -8.49
C THR A 593 -25.01 -7.53 -7.95
N ILE A 594 -24.84 -7.63 -6.63
CA ILE A 594 -24.55 -8.87 -5.92
C ILE A 594 -25.65 -9.09 -4.88
N SER A 595 -26.24 -10.30 -4.88
CA SER A 595 -27.28 -10.68 -3.93
C SER A 595 -27.02 -12.07 -3.34
N PRO A 596 -27.04 -12.24 -2.00
CA PRO A 596 -27.21 -11.20 -0.98
C PRO A 596 -26.00 -10.24 -0.92
N SER A 597 -26.19 -9.09 -0.28
CA SER A 597 -25.08 -8.17 -0.01
C SER A 597 -23.97 -8.87 0.77
N SER A 598 -22.73 -8.63 0.37
CA SER A 598 -21.54 -9.33 0.88
C SER A 598 -20.32 -8.41 0.77
N GLN A 599 -19.21 -8.80 1.41
CA GLN A 599 -17.95 -8.06 1.33
C GLN A 599 -17.20 -8.33 0.01
N ILE A 600 -17.89 -8.22 -1.12
CA ILE A 600 -17.31 -8.41 -2.45
C ILE A 600 -17.08 -7.06 -3.10
N SER A 601 -15.81 -6.70 -3.31
CA SER A 601 -15.38 -5.47 -3.95
C SER A 601 -15.15 -5.66 -5.46
N LEU A 602 -15.15 -4.57 -6.21
CA LEU A 602 -15.10 -4.57 -7.68
C LEU A 602 -13.98 -3.67 -8.22
N CYS A 603 -13.33 -4.14 -9.30
CA CYS A 603 -12.58 -3.31 -10.23
C CYS A 603 -13.00 -3.63 -11.67
N THR A 604 -13.46 -2.63 -12.42
CA THR A 604 -13.88 -2.80 -13.82
C THR A 604 -12.92 -2.14 -14.81
N ARG A 605 -12.56 -2.87 -15.87
CA ARG A 605 -11.69 -2.42 -16.96
C ARG A 605 -12.37 -2.61 -18.32
N VAL A 606 -12.23 -1.65 -19.23
CA VAL A 606 -12.84 -1.70 -20.57
C VAL A 606 -11.80 -1.41 -21.64
N GLY A 607 -11.77 -2.21 -22.70
CA GLY A 607 -10.88 -2.00 -23.84
C GLY A 607 -11.12 -3.00 -24.96
N LYS A 608 -10.84 -2.61 -26.21
CA LYS A 608 -10.84 -3.52 -27.39
C LYS A 608 -12.12 -4.39 -27.51
N GLY A 609 -13.29 -3.81 -27.22
CA GLY A 609 -14.59 -4.51 -27.28
C GLY A 609 -14.86 -5.49 -26.13
N LYS A 610 -14.01 -5.51 -25.09
CA LYS A 610 -14.15 -6.34 -23.89
C LYS A 610 -14.30 -5.50 -22.63
N THR A 611 -15.03 -6.04 -21.66
CA THR A 611 -15.13 -5.52 -20.29
C THR A 611 -14.68 -6.61 -19.32
N VAL A 612 -13.73 -6.29 -18.44
CA VAL A 612 -13.21 -7.18 -17.41
C VAL A 612 -13.74 -6.72 -16.06
N TYR A 613 -14.31 -7.64 -15.29
CA TYR A 613 -14.80 -7.45 -13.94
C TYR A 613 -13.95 -8.30 -13.00
N MET A 614 -13.23 -7.64 -12.10
CA MET A 614 -12.42 -8.27 -11.04
C MET A 614 -13.17 -8.14 -9.73
N LEU A 615 -13.65 -9.25 -9.17
CA LEU A 615 -14.47 -9.31 -7.95
C LEU A 615 -13.72 -10.06 -6.87
N LEU A 616 -13.44 -9.40 -5.74
CA LEU A 616 -12.70 -9.99 -4.62
C LEU A 616 -13.63 -10.17 -3.43
N ASN A 617 -13.77 -11.39 -2.92
CA ASN A 617 -14.37 -11.62 -1.61
C ASN A 617 -13.36 -11.22 -0.53
N GLU A 618 -13.60 -10.09 0.14
CA GLU A 618 -12.72 -9.56 1.19
C GLU A 618 -12.95 -10.23 2.55
N SER A 619 -13.93 -11.13 2.67
CA SER A 619 -14.18 -11.88 3.90
C SER A 619 -13.37 -13.19 3.97
N THR A 620 -13.19 -13.70 5.19
CA THR A 620 -12.60 -15.03 5.44
C THR A 620 -13.54 -16.19 5.15
N LYS A 621 -14.81 -15.91 4.86
CA LYS A 621 -15.86 -16.92 4.69
C LYS A 621 -16.15 -17.13 3.23
N ASP A 622 -16.43 -18.38 2.87
CA ASP A 622 -17.00 -18.67 1.56
C ASP A 622 -18.40 -18.05 1.46
N THR A 623 -18.73 -17.52 0.29
CA THR A 623 -19.97 -16.81 0.04
C THR A 623 -20.57 -17.26 -1.29
N ASP A 624 -21.81 -17.74 -1.26
CA ASP A 624 -22.60 -18.02 -2.45
C ASP A 624 -23.44 -16.78 -2.79
N VAL A 625 -23.33 -16.30 -4.03
CA VAL A 625 -24.03 -15.10 -4.49
C VAL A 625 -24.60 -15.26 -5.89
N GLU A 626 -25.68 -14.53 -6.15
CA GLU A 626 -26.13 -14.22 -7.49
C GLU A 626 -25.47 -12.91 -7.94
N ILE A 627 -24.83 -12.95 -9.12
CA ILE A 627 -24.28 -11.77 -9.77
C ILE A 627 -25.16 -11.41 -10.95
N CYS A 628 -25.56 -10.14 -11.01
CA CYS A 628 -26.21 -9.51 -12.16
C CYS A 628 -25.24 -8.49 -12.76
N ILE A 629 -24.91 -8.63 -14.04
CA ILE A 629 -24.08 -7.68 -14.79
C ILE A 629 -24.91 -7.11 -15.93
N ASP A 630 -25.14 -5.80 -15.92
CA ASP A 630 -25.84 -5.09 -16.99
C ASP A 630 -24.90 -4.88 -18.19
N ASN A 631 -24.66 -5.98 -18.91
CA ASN A 631 -23.80 -6.00 -20.08
C ASN A 631 -24.23 -7.11 -21.05
N THR A 632 -23.77 -7.03 -22.29
CA THR A 632 -24.14 -7.94 -23.39
C THR A 632 -22.92 -8.62 -24.00
N GLY A 633 -23.15 -9.64 -24.83
CA GLY A 633 -22.09 -10.42 -25.49
C GLY A 633 -21.94 -11.79 -24.85
N ILE A 634 -20.73 -12.37 -24.92
CA ILE A 634 -20.40 -13.64 -24.28
C ILE A 634 -19.62 -13.35 -22.99
N LEU A 635 -20.06 -13.92 -21.88
CA LEU A 635 -19.39 -13.82 -20.59
C LEU A 635 -18.51 -15.04 -20.35
N TYR A 636 -17.25 -14.80 -20.01
CA TYR A 636 -16.29 -15.82 -19.60
C TYR A 636 -15.87 -15.63 -18.14
N GLU A 637 -15.58 -16.71 -17.42
CA GLU A 637 -14.84 -16.72 -16.15
C GLU A 637 -13.39 -17.11 -16.47
N ALA A 638 -12.43 -16.35 -15.95
CA ALA A 638 -11.02 -16.59 -16.12
C ALA A 638 -10.45 -17.36 -14.91
N ASN A 639 -9.81 -18.50 -15.18
CA ASN A 639 -9.03 -19.23 -14.17
C ASN A 639 -7.64 -18.60 -14.11
N LEU A 640 -7.31 -17.95 -12.98
CA LEU A 640 -6.04 -17.23 -12.82
C LEU A 640 -4.84 -18.15 -12.57
N LYS A 641 -5.06 -19.40 -12.15
CA LYS A 641 -3.99 -20.39 -11.92
C LYS A 641 -3.57 -21.04 -13.23
N GLU A 642 -4.53 -21.43 -14.05
CA GLU A 642 -4.30 -22.09 -15.35
C GLU A 642 -4.23 -21.11 -16.53
N CYS A 643 -4.60 -19.84 -16.29
CA CYS A 643 -4.77 -18.81 -17.32
C CYS A 643 -5.69 -19.27 -18.47
N SER A 644 -6.77 -19.97 -18.11
CA SER A 644 -7.79 -20.51 -19.02
C SER A 644 -9.10 -19.70 -18.91
N LEU A 645 -10.00 -19.90 -19.87
CA LEU A 645 -11.31 -19.24 -19.93
C LEU A 645 -12.41 -20.28 -19.99
N LYS A 646 -13.51 -20.04 -19.27
CA LYS A 646 -14.71 -20.86 -19.29
C LYS A 646 -15.92 -19.99 -19.62
N THR A 647 -16.75 -20.42 -20.56
CA THR A 647 -18.00 -19.71 -20.88
C THR A 647 -18.99 -19.81 -19.71
N VAL A 648 -19.51 -18.67 -19.27
CA VAL A 648 -20.54 -18.55 -18.22
C VAL A 648 -21.92 -18.33 -18.84
N SER A 649 -22.01 -17.39 -19.79
CA SER A 649 -23.25 -17.09 -20.53
C SER A 649 -22.92 -16.64 -21.95
N THR A 650 -23.83 -16.88 -22.90
CA THR A 650 -23.71 -16.42 -24.29
C THR A 650 -24.64 -15.24 -24.61
N GLU A 651 -25.52 -14.87 -23.69
CA GLU A 651 -26.47 -13.77 -23.84
C GLU A 651 -26.54 -12.95 -22.53
N GLY A 652 -26.74 -11.64 -22.67
CA GLY A 652 -26.86 -10.69 -21.56
C GLY A 652 -28.25 -10.01 -21.52
N PRO A 653 -28.63 -9.30 -20.44
CA PRO A 653 -27.84 -9.06 -19.23
C PRO A 653 -27.50 -10.36 -18.49
N PHE A 654 -26.29 -10.44 -17.94
CA PHE A 654 -25.79 -11.67 -17.36
C PHE A 654 -26.34 -11.84 -15.95
N ARG A 655 -26.93 -13.00 -15.66
CA ARG A 655 -27.39 -13.38 -14.33
C ARG A 655 -26.97 -14.81 -14.04
N PHE A 656 -26.16 -15.02 -13.01
CA PHE A 656 -25.63 -16.35 -12.68
C PHE A 656 -25.30 -16.47 -11.20
N LEU A 657 -25.39 -17.70 -10.70
CA LEU A 657 -24.95 -18.06 -9.35
C LEU A 657 -23.48 -18.44 -9.38
N THR A 658 -22.72 -17.97 -8.40
CA THR A 658 -21.32 -18.36 -8.21
C THR A 658 -20.96 -18.39 -6.74
N ARG A 659 -20.01 -19.26 -6.39
CA ARG A 659 -19.41 -19.33 -5.06
C ARG A 659 -18.07 -18.63 -5.09
N PHE A 660 -17.80 -17.80 -4.09
CA PHE A 660 -16.46 -17.30 -3.78
C PHE A 660 -15.94 -18.06 -2.57
N ASN A 661 -14.72 -18.59 -2.66
CA ASN A 661 -13.99 -18.98 -1.46
C ASN A 661 -13.64 -17.71 -0.65
N GLY A 662 -13.42 -17.87 0.66
CA GLY A 662 -12.86 -16.78 1.48
C GLY A 662 -11.60 -16.21 0.83
N CYS A 663 -11.49 -14.88 0.77
CA CYS A 663 -10.37 -14.16 0.17
C CYS A 663 -10.18 -14.34 -1.34
N GLU A 664 -11.11 -14.95 -2.08
CA GLU A 664 -10.94 -15.30 -3.50
C GLU A 664 -11.20 -14.13 -4.45
N LEU A 665 -10.28 -13.92 -5.40
CA LEU A 665 -10.48 -13.05 -6.55
C LEU A 665 -11.01 -13.87 -7.73
N LYS A 666 -12.19 -13.51 -8.24
CA LYS A 666 -12.73 -14.01 -9.51
C LYS A 666 -12.69 -12.94 -10.58
N VAL A 667 -12.43 -13.35 -11.81
CA VAL A 667 -12.36 -12.45 -12.96
C VAL A 667 -13.34 -12.92 -14.02
N PHE A 668 -14.25 -12.04 -14.42
CA PHE A 668 -15.17 -12.27 -15.53
C PHE A 668 -14.88 -11.32 -16.69
N VAL A 669 -14.98 -11.82 -17.91
CA VAL A 669 -14.72 -11.04 -19.13
C VAL A 669 -15.93 -11.12 -20.04
N ALA A 670 -16.60 -9.99 -20.24
CA ALA A 670 -17.66 -9.83 -21.22
C ALA A 670 -17.04 -9.42 -22.57
N ASP A 671 -17.24 -10.23 -23.61
CA ASP A 671 -16.77 -9.96 -24.97
C ASP A 671 -17.93 -9.58 -25.89
N LYS A 672 -17.93 -8.31 -26.33
CA LYS A 672 -18.95 -7.76 -27.25
C LYS A 672 -18.63 -8.00 -28.71
N THR A 673 -17.45 -8.50 -29.04
CA THR A 673 -17.04 -8.72 -30.44
C THR A 673 -17.76 -9.90 -31.09
N GLY A 674 -18.40 -10.78 -30.30
CA GLY A 674 -19.25 -11.87 -30.79
C GLY A 674 -18.50 -13.03 -31.46
N GLN A 675 -17.17 -13.00 -31.50
CA GLN A 675 -16.37 -14.12 -32.01
C GLN A 675 -16.21 -15.16 -30.89
N ALA A 676 -17.10 -16.14 -30.83
CA ALA A 676 -16.94 -17.28 -29.94
C ALA A 676 -15.56 -17.92 -30.16
N ILE A 677 -14.78 -18.05 -29.09
CA ILE A 677 -13.47 -18.72 -29.13
C ILE A 677 -13.69 -20.17 -29.59
N LYS A 678 -13.16 -20.53 -30.78
CA LYS A 678 -13.28 -21.88 -31.33
C LYS A 678 -12.71 -22.91 -30.34
N GLY A 679 -13.52 -23.92 -30.00
CA GLY A 679 -13.15 -25.00 -29.07
C GLY A 679 -13.60 -24.81 -27.62
N LEU A 680 -14.09 -23.63 -27.23
CA LEU A 680 -14.83 -23.45 -25.97
C LEU A 680 -16.30 -23.77 -26.22
N SER A 681 -16.68 -25.05 -26.11
CA SER A 681 -18.07 -25.45 -26.33
C SER A 681 -18.98 -24.91 -25.23
N ALA A 682 -20.17 -24.41 -25.58
CA ALA A 682 -21.26 -24.12 -24.66
C ALA A 682 -21.96 -25.40 -24.13
N LYS A 683 -21.30 -26.58 -24.19
CA LYS A 683 -21.87 -27.79 -23.62
C LYS A 683 -22.05 -27.57 -22.12
N ALA A 684 -23.29 -27.77 -21.69
CA ALA A 684 -23.67 -27.79 -20.29
C ALA A 684 -22.62 -28.56 -19.48
N ALA A 685 -22.02 -27.85 -18.52
CA ALA A 685 -21.36 -28.38 -17.35
C ALA A 685 -20.81 -29.82 -17.47
N GLU A 686 -19.69 -30.01 -18.16
CA GLU A 686 -18.66 -30.77 -17.46
C GLU A 686 -18.19 -29.84 -16.35
N ARG A 687 -18.84 -29.96 -15.19
CA ARG A 687 -18.33 -29.40 -13.94
C ARG A 687 -16.88 -29.88 -13.88
N VAL A 688 -15.92 -28.98 -14.07
CA VAL A 688 -14.67 -29.11 -13.32
C VAL A 688 -15.16 -29.25 -11.89
N CYS A 689 -15.00 -30.44 -11.33
CA CYS A 689 -15.46 -30.79 -9.99
C CYS A 689 -14.70 -29.91 -9.00
N HIS A 690 -15.12 -28.66 -8.85
CA HIS A 690 -14.79 -27.92 -7.65
C HIS A 690 -15.42 -28.66 -6.50
N TRP A 691 -14.66 -28.81 -5.43
CA TRP A 691 -15.20 -29.35 -4.20
C TRP A 691 -16.33 -28.41 -3.71
N ILE A 692 -17.58 -28.88 -3.79
CA ILE A 692 -18.76 -28.17 -3.26
C ILE A 692 -19.22 -28.95 -2.03
N PRO A 693 -19.01 -28.42 -0.81
CA PRO A 693 -19.45 -29.10 0.40
C PRO A 693 -20.96 -29.38 0.32
N GLY A 694 -21.33 -30.66 0.41
CA GLY A 694 -22.73 -31.12 0.39
C GLY A 694 -23.30 -31.55 -0.97
N GLN A 695 -22.56 -31.45 -2.08
CA GLN A 695 -22.96 -32.01 -3.39
C GLN A 695 -22.12 -33.22 -3.84
N GLU A 696 -21.40 -33.83 -2.91
CA GLU A 696 -20.39 -34.84 -3.18
C GLU A 696 -20.98 -36.25 -3.21
N VAL A 697 -21.37 -36.71 -4.40
CA VAL A 697 -21.64 -38.14 -4.66
C VAL A 697 -20.47 -38.65 -5.50
N ASN A 698 -19.68 -39.62 -4.99
CA ASN A 698 -18.61 -40.36 -5.70
C ASN A 698 -17.15 -39.83 -5.67
N GLY A 699 -16.69 -39.13 -4.63
CA GLY A 699 -15.24 -38.86 -4.45
C GLY A 699 -14.48 -40.10 -3.96
N ILE A 700 -13.27 -40.36 -4.50
CA ILE A 700 -12.37 -41.40 -3.99
C ILE A 700 -11.69 -40.88 -2.73
N GLU A 701 -11.83 -41.62 -1.63
CA GLU A 701 -11.19 -41.30 -0.35
C GLU A 701 -9.90 -42.12 -0.20
N PRO A 702 -8.72 -41.48 -0.08
CA PRO A 702 -7.50 -42.19 0.22
C PRO A 702 -7.54 -42.85 1.61
N PHE A 703 -6.89 -43.99 1.77
CA PHE A 703 -6.89 -44.83 2.95
C PHE A 703 -5.47 -45.16 3.44
N ASN A 704 -5.36 -45.77 4.63
CA ASN A 704 -4.08 -46.10 5.29
C ASN A 704 -3.17 -44.88 5.44
N TRP A 705 -3.72 -43.82 6.02
CA TRP A 705 -2.95 -42.60 6.26
C TRP A 705 -1.89 -42.79 7.35
N SER A 706 -0.70 -42.32 7.06
CA SER A 706 0.37 -42.13 8.06
C SER A 706 1.01 -40.76 7.90
N ILE A 707 1.58 -40.26 8.99
CA ILE A 707 2.40 -39.03 8.98
C ILE A 707 3.75 -39.32 9.61
N GLN A 708 4.80 -38.83 8.96
CA GLN A 708 6.15 -38.81 9.49
C GLN A 708 6.37 -37.53 10.30
N LEU A 709 6.60 -37.69 11.60
CA LEU A 709 6.86 -36.62 12.55
C LEU A 709 8.31 -36.09 12.44
N PRO A 710 8.62 -34.91 13.02
CA PRO A 710 9.97 -34.33 13.00
C PRO A 710 11.07 -35.21 13.60
N ASP A 711 10.73 -36.05 14.58
CA ASP A 711 11.63 -37.03 15.19
C ASP A 711 11.81 -38.31 14.35
N LYS A 712 11.23 -38.35 13.15
CA LYS A 712 11.19 -39.47 12.19
C LYS A 712 10.28 -40.63 12.61
N ASN A 713 9.57 -40.54 13.73
CA ASN A 713 8.55 -41.52 14.06
C ASN A 713 7.37 -41.40 13.10
N GLU A 714 6.73 -42.52 12.80
CA GLU A 714 5.57 -42.59 11.94
C GLU A 714 4.35 -42.98 12.76
N ILE A 715 3.27 -42.21 12.65
CA ILE A 715 2.00 -42.49 13.33
C ILE A 715 0.91 -42.72 12.28
N SER A 716 0.03 -43.69 12.54
CA SER A 716 -1.15 -43.92 11.72
C SER A 716 -2.23 -42.88 12.05
N LEU A 717 -2.94 -42.41 11.03
CA LEU A 717 -4.08 -41.51 11.16
C LEU A 717 -5.38 -42.22 10.77
N ASP A 718 -6.51 -41.73 11.26
CA ASP A 718 -7.82 -42.37 11.08
C ASP A 718 -8.46 -42.16 9.69
N GLY A 719 -7.90 -41.24 8.89
CA GLY A 719 -8.36 -40.88 7.56
C GLY A 719 -9.49 -39.85 7.50
N LYS A 720 -9.99 -39.35 8.64
CA LYS A 720 -11.16 -38.46 8.72
C LYS A 720 -10.84 -37.11 9.37
N ASP A 721 -10.38 -37.15 10.62
CA ASP A 721 -10.15 -35.98 11.45
C ASP A 721 -8.69 -35.95 11.89
N PHE A 722 -7.84 -35.46 10.98
CA PHE A 722 -6.41 -35.37 11.25
C PHE A 722 -6.11 -34.28 12.31
N PRO A 723 -5.28 -34.59 13.31
CA PRO A 723 -4.93 -33.65 14.37
C PRO A 723 -4.02 -32.54 13.86
N ASP A 724 -4.15 -31.36 14.48
CA ASP A 724 -3.17 -30.29 14.37
C ASP A 724 -1.80 -30.74 14.90
N TRP A 725 -0.72 -30.21 14.32
CA TRP A 725 0.64 -30.59 14.71
C TRP A 725 0.93 -30.30 16.19
N ALA A 726 0.33 -29.25 16.76
CA ALA A 726 0.43 -28.99 18.19
C ALA A 726 -0.18 -30.13 19.03
N SER A 727 -1.30 -30.71 18.60
CA SER A 727 -1.93 -31.87 19.25
C SER A 727 -1.13 -33.16 19.08
N LEU A 728 -0.24 -33.22 18.09
CA LEU A 728 0.75 -34.30 17.92
C LEU A 728 2.01 -34.11 18.78
N GLY A 729 2.06 -33.08 19.62
CA GLY A 729 3.19 -32.78 20.50
C GLY A 729 4.23 -31.83 19.88
N TRP A 730 3.91 -31.19 18.76
CA TRP A 730 4.84 -30.32 18.01
C TRP A 730 4.34 -28.87 17.87
N PRO A 731 3.97 -28.17 18.98
CA PRO A 731 3.40 -26.82 18.91
C PRO A 731 4.37 -25.77 18.36
N GLU A 732 5.69 -25.95 18.58
CA GLU A 732 6.74 -25.03 18.13
C GLU A 732 7.33 -25.41 16.75
N TYR A 733 6.87 -26.50 16.12
CA TYR A 733 7.48 -26.97 14.88
C TYR A 733 7.06 -26.12 13.68
N SER A 734 8.04 -25.62 12.93
CA SER A 734 7.84 -24.96 11.63
C SER A 734 8.70 -25.66 10.58
N GLY A 735 8.09 -26.14 9.51
CA GLY A 735 8.78 -26.94 8.50
C GLY A 735 7.86 -27.93 7.78
N PRO A 736 8.45 -28.86 6.99
CA PRO A 736 7.69 -29.88 6.29
C PRO A 736 7.34 -31.09 7.18
N MET A 737 6.09 -31.57 7.09
CA MET A 737 5.73 -32.94 7.50
C MET A 737 5.15 -33.71 6.32
N LYS A 738 5.52 -34.98 6.18
CA LYS A 738 5.08 -35.84 5.08
C LYS A 738 3.94 -36.75 5.52
N TYR A 739 2.83 -36.69 4.79
CA TYR A 739 1.72 -37.61 4.90
C TYR A 739 1.80 -38.64 3.77
N THR A 740 1.53 -39.91 4.08
CA THR A 740 1.48 -41.00 3.10
C THR A 740 0.12 -41.68 3.16
N SER A 741 -0.44 -42.02 1.99
CA SER A 741 -1.71 -42.72 1.85
C SER A 741 -1.75 -43.50 0.54
N TYR A 742 -2.82 -44.25 0.33
CA TYR A 742 -3.08 -44.99 -0.90
C TYR A 742 -4.51 -44.74 -1.36
N PHE A 743 -4.75 -44.79 -2.66
CA PHE A 743 -6.11 -44.76 -3.20
C PHE A 743 -6.24 -45.77 -4.34
N ASP A 744 -7.43 -46.36 -4.46
CA ASP A 744 -7.75 -47.29 -5.55
C ASP A 744 -8.52 -46.51 -6.63
N TYR A 745 -7.89 -46.32 -7.78
CA TYR A 745 -8.42 -45.56 -8.91
C TYR A 745 -9.13 -46.49 -9.89
N ASN A 746 -10.47 -46.45 -9.90
CA ASN A 746 -11.30 -47.35 -10.71
C ASN A 746 -11.94 -46.67 -11.94
N SER A 747 -11.51 -45.45 -12.28
CA SER A 747 -12.05 -44.70 -13.42
C SER A 747 -11.29 -45.02 -14.71
N ASP A 748 -11.99 -44.98 -15.85
CA ASP A 748 -11.36 -44.98 -17.19
C ASP A 748 -10.81 -43.60 -17.59
N LYS A 749 -11.09 -42.56 -16.78
CA LYS A 749 -10.61 -41.20 -17.02
C LYS A 749 -9.13 -41.08 -16.63
N PRO A 750 -8.23 -40.58 -17.48
CA PRO A 750 -6.81 -40.48 -17.16
C PRO A 750 -6.46 -39.34 -16.20
N ASN A 751 -7.43 -38.47 -15.88
CA ASN A 751 -7.23 -37.28 -15.07
C ASN A 751 -8.17 -37.27 -13.87
N ALA A 752 -7.72 -36.65 -12.78
CA ALA A 752 -8.52 -36.41 -11.59
C ALA A 752 -8.19 -35.06 -10.95
N VAL A 753 -9.04 -34.56 -10.06
CA VAL A 753 -8.76 -33.40 -9.23
C VAL A 753 -8.61 -33.87 -7.78
N LEU A 754 -7.47 -33.57 -7.17
CA LEU A 754 -7.19 -33.75 -5.75
C LEU A 754 -7.63 -32.49 -4.99
N CYS A 755 -8.49 -32.65 -4.00
CA CYS A 755 -9.01 -31.57 -3.17
C CYS A 755 -8.52 -31.74 -1.72
N MET A 756 -7.91 -30.69 -1.17
CA MET A 756 -7.38 -30.65 0.21
C MET A 756 -7.94 -29.45 0.99
N PRO A 757 -9.27 -29.37 1.23
CA PRO A 757 -9.90 -28.19 1.84
C PRO A 757 -9.37 -27.85 3.24
N GLY A 758 -8.85 -28.84 3.98
CA GLY A 758 -8.26 -28.68 5.31
C GLY A 758 -6.75 -28.37 5.34
N LEU A 759 -6.13 -27.98 4.23
CA LEU A 759 -4.68 -27.74 4.16
C LEU A 759 -4.26 -26.43 4.88
N HIS A 760 -3.26 -26.55 5.75
CA HIS A 760 -2.58 -25.46 6.45
C HIS A 760 -1.05 -25.61 6.33
N TYR A 761 -0.37 -24.89 5.42
CA TYR A 761 -0.91 -23.92 4.44
C TYR A 761 -0.46 -24.17 3.01
N HIS A 762 0.56 -25.00 2.81
CA HIS A 762 1.12 -25.27 1.49
C HIS A 762 1.41 -26.76 1.36
N ALA A 763 1.35 -27.29 0.14
CA ALA A 763 1.65 -28.69 -0.10
C ALA A 763 2.36 -28.94 -1.43
N ILE A 764 3.31 -29.89 -1.40
CA ILE A 764 3.79 -30.59 -2.60
C ILE A 764 3.18 -31.99 -2.57
N VAL A 765 2.57 -32.38 -3.69
CA VAL A 765 1.92 -33.68 -3.84
C VAL A 765 2.71 -34.55 -4.79
N TYR A 766 2.88 -35.82 -4.42
CA TYR A 766 3.48 -36.86 -5.24
C TYR A 766 2.49 -38.02 -5.42
N VAL A 767 2.43 -38.55 -6.63
CA VAL A 767 1.71 -39.80 -6.95
C VAL A 767 2.72 -40.78 -7.53
N ASP A 768 2.81 -41.96 -6.91
CA ASP A 768 3.76 -43.03 -7.27
C ASP A 768 5.22 -42.53 -7.39
N GLY A 769 5.63 -41.65 -6.47
CA GLY A 769 6.97 -41.09 -6.40
C GLY A 769 7.26 -39.95 -7.40
N LYS A 770 6.30 -39.55 -8.24
CA LYS A 770 6.44 -38.41 -9.16
C LYS A 770 5.70 -37.19 -8.61
N GLU A 771 6.32 -36.01 -8.68
CA GLU A 771 5.68 -34.76 -8.28
C GLU A 771 4.47 -34.49 -9.19
N ALA A 772 3.28 -34.45 -8.61
CA ALA A 772 2.04 -34.16 -9.31
C ALA A 772 1.74 -32.65 -9.34
N GLY A 773 2.19 -31.91 -8.32
CA GLY A 773 2.07 -30.44 -8.31
C GLY A 773 2.25 -29.82 -6.93
N ARG A 774 2.14 -28.49 -6.90
CA ARG A 774 2.31 -27.64 -5.70
C ARG A 774 1.10 -26.73 -5.53
N THR A 775 0.69 -26.51 -4.28
CA THR A 775 -0.36 -25.53 -3.96
C THR A 775 0.04 -24.67 -2.76
N ALA A 776 -0.30 -23.39 -2.83
CA ALA A 776 0.07 -22.38 -1.85
C ALA A 776 -1.11 -21.47 -1.43
N TYR A 777 -2.25 -21.59 -2.10
CA TYR A 777 -3.41 -20.74 -1.88
C TYR A 777 -4.70 -21.46 -2.26
N LYS A 778 -5.81 -20.95 -1.73
CA LYS A 778 -7.14 -21.50 -1.97
C LYS A 778 -7.63 -21.20 -3.40
N PRO A 779 -8.52 -22.06 -3.95
CA PRO A 779 -8.86 -23.39 -3.44
C PRO A 779 -7.66 -24.35 -3.54
N TYR A 780 -7.44 -25.16 -2.50
CA TYR A 780 -6.32 -26.11 -2.44
C TYR A 780 -6.60 -27.35 -3.29
N GLU A 781 -6.68 -27.14 -4.60
CA GLU A 781 -6.99 -28.14 -5.63
C GLU A 781 -5.79 -28.35 -6.57
N LEU A 782 -5.56 -29.59 -6.98
CA LEU A 782 -4.51 -29.97 -7.94
C LEU A 782 -5.03 -30.96 -8.97
N SER A 783 -4.75 -30.69 -10.25
CA SER A 783 -5.03 -31.61 -11.35
C SER A 783 -3.99 -32.72 -11.38
N LEU A 784 -4.45 -33.95 -11.19
CA LEU A 784 -3.68 -35.18 -11.37
C LEU A 784 -3.89 -35.67 -12.81
N SER A 785 -2.81 -36.10 -13.48
CA SER A 785 -2.85 -36.58 -14.86
C SER A 785 -2.06 -37.86 -15.02
N GLY A 786 -2.44 -38.67 -16.01
CA GLY A 786 -1.78 -39.95 -16.30
C GLY A 786 -2.05 -41.02 -15.26
N LEU A 787 -3.24 -41.01 -14.64
CA LEU A 787 -3.67 -42.07 -13.71
C LEU A 787 -4.14 -43.29 -14.50
N GLU A 788 -3.71 -44.48 -14.06
CA GLU A 788 -4.14 -45.77 -14.61
C GLU A 788 -5.14 -46.43 -13.65
N LYS A 789 -5.86 -47.46 -14.11
CA LYS A 789 -6.69 -48.24 -13.19
C LYS A 789 -5.82 -49.03 -12.24
N GLY A 790 -6.05 -48.89 -10.94
CA GLY A 790 -5.33 -49.65 -9.92
C GLY A 790 -5.04 -48.85 -8.66
N ARG A 791 -4.15 -49.40 -7.83
CA ARG A 791 -3.74 -48.79 -6.58
C ARG A 791 -2.59 -47.82 -6.82
N HIS A 792 -2.73 -46.61 -6.31
CA HIS A 792 -1.71 -45.57 -6.35
C HIS A 792 -1.26 -45.19 -4.94
N LYS A 793 0.01 -44.83 -4.81
CA LYS A 793 0.58 -44.23 -3.60
C LYS A 793 0.47 -42.71 -3.70
N LEU A 794 -0.07 -42.09 -2.65
CA LEU A 794 -0.18 -40.65 -2.50
C LEU A 794 0.76 -40.18 -1.38
N GLU A 795 1.64 -39.22 -1.67
CA GLU A 795 2.47 -38.55 -0.66
C GLU A 795 2.20 -37.04 -0.71
N ILE A 796 1.92 -36.44 0.45
CA ILE A 796 1.64 -35.01 0.58
C ILE A 796 2.63 -34.42 1.58
N VAL A 797 3.55 -33.58 1.11
CA VAL A 797 4.50 -32.86 1.96
C VAL A 797 3.89 -31.50 2.28
N VAL A 798 3.47 -31.31 3.53
CA VAL A 798 2.76 -30.12 4.01
C VAL A 798 3.74 -29.19 4.70
N TYR A 799 3.65 -27.89 4.42
CA TYR A 799 4.43 -26.83 5.05
C TYR A 799 3.51 -25.85 5.75
N ASN A 800 3.75 -25.62 7.04
CA ASN A 800 3.07 -24.58 7.81
C ASN A 800 3.75 -23.21 7.64
N THR A 801 3.78 -22.37 8.68
CA THR A 801 4.45 -21.06 8.68
C THR A 801 5.46 -20.98 9.83
N GLY A 802 6.32 -19.96 9.85
CA GLY A 802 7.23 -19.73 10.97
C GLY A 802 6.54 -19.28 12.27
N ALA A 803 5.23 -19.01 12.24
CA ALA A 803 4.46 -18.58 13.42
C ALA A 803 4.58 -19.58 14.59
N ASN A 804 4.59 -20.89 14.31
CA ASN A 804 4.71 -21.91 15.34
C ASN A 804 6.06 -21.80 16.08
N GLU A 805 7.16 -21.56 15.38
CA GLU A 805 8.48 -21.40 15.99
C GLU A 805 8.54 -20.19 16.94
N VAL A 806 7.81 -19.12 16.63
CA VAL A 806 7.87 -17.87 17.40
C VAL A 806 6.76 -17.70 18.43
N VAL A 807 5.57 -18.28 18.25
CA VAL A 807 4.42 -18.12 19.17
C VAL A 807 3.65 -19.42 19.44
N GLY A 808 4.20 -20.58 19.08
CA GLY A 808 3.58 -21.89 19.36
C GLY A 808 3.43 -22.19 20.85
N THR A 809 4.27 -21.59 21.70
CA THR A 809 4.19 -21.62 23.16
C THR A 809 4.45 -20.23 23.75
N LEU A 810 4.08 -20.02 25.01
CA LEU A 810 4.39 -18.78 25.72
C LEU A 810 5.90 -18.58 25.90
N GLU A 811 6.64 -19.67 26.06
CA GLU A 811 8.11 -19.68 26.15
C GLU A 811 8.74 -19.25 24.82
N ALA A 812 8.26 -19.79 23.69
CA ALA A 812 8.71 -19.39 22.35
C ALA A 812 8.48 -17.90 22.10
N GLU A 813 7.28 -17.42 22.43
CA GLU A 813 6.91 -16.02 22.28
C GLU A 813 7.83 -15.10 23.08
N LYS A 814 8.05 -15.41 24.36
CA LYS A 814 8.94 -14.60 25.21
C LYS A 814 10.38 -14.60 24.72
N ARG A 815 10.84 -15.68 24.06
CA ARG A 815 12.19 -15.77 23.48
C ARG A 815 12.33 -14.90 22.23
N LYS A 816 11.35 -14.93 21.32
CA LYS A 816 11.47 -14.35 19.96
C LYS A 816 10.81 -12.98 19.84
N TYR A 817 9.65 -12.75 20.48
CA TYR A 817 8.98 -11.46 20.49
C TYR A 817 9.36 -10.64 21.72
N SER A 818 10.21 -9.63 21.50
CA SER A 818 10.49 -8.60 22.50
C SER A 818 10.44 -7.20 21.86
N LYS A 819 10.13 -6.19 22.67
CA LYS A 819 10.22 -4.77 22.29
C LYS A 819 9.30 -4.42 21.10
N ARG A 820 9.86 -3.79 20.05
CA ARG A 820 9.12 -3.15 18.94
C ARG A 820 8.20 -4.09 18.17
N PHE A 821 8.54 -5.39 18.10
CA PHE A 821 7.78 -6.38 17.33
C PHE A 821 6.70 -7.11 18.12
N ALA A 822 6.51 -6.81 19.41
CA ALA A 822 5.59 -7.53 20.28
C ALA A 822 4.14 -7.55 19.76
N HIS A 823 3.70 -6.51 19.05
CA HIS A 823 2.36 -6.44 18.46
C HIS A 823 2.12 -7.50 17.38
N MET A 824 3.18 -7.97 16.69
CA MET A 824 3.08 -9.02 15.67
C MET A 824 2.82 -10.41 16.26
N ALA A 825 3.08 -10.62 17.55
CA ALA A 825 2.76 -11.89 18.20
C ALA A 825 1.26 -12.19 18.12
N ALA A 826 0.40 -11.17 18.32
CA ALA A 826 -1.05 -11.33 18.19
C ALA A 826 -1.46 -11.69 16.76
N TYR A 827 -0.75 -11.17 15.76
CA TYR A 827 -0.96 -11.51 14.36
C TYR A 827 -0.59 -12.97 14.09
N ASP A 828 0.61 -13.40 14.48
CA ASP A 828 1.10 -14.76 14.23
C ASP A 828 0.29 -15.83 14.96
N ARG A 829 -0.21 -15.54 16.18
CA ARG A 829 -1.04 -16.49 16.94
C ARG A 829 -2.30 -16.93 16.19
N LYS A 830 -2.88 -16.08 15.33
CA LYS A 830 -4.05 -16.47 14.53
C LYS A 830 -3.70 -17.48 13.42
N ARG A 831 -2.41 -17.78 13.20
CA ARG A 831 -1.88 -18.63 12.12
C ARG A 831 -1.17 -19.91 12.60
N LEU A 832 -1.40 -20.34 13.84
CA LEU A 832 -0.75 -21.53 14.41
C LEU A 832 -1.23 -22.90 13.87
N LYS A 833 -2.44 -22.96 13.29
CA LYS A 833 -2.96 -24.20 12.70
C LYS A 833 -2.02 -24.72 11.63
N SER A 834 -1.70 -26.02 11.68
CA SER A 834 -0.70 -26.65 10.84
C SER A 834 -1.12 -28.07 10.44
N GLY A 835 -0.88 -28.44 9.19
CA GLY A 835 -1.12 -29.79 8.68
C GLY A 835 -2.30 -29.91 7.72
N LEU A 836 -2.72 -31.16 7.46
CA LEU A 836 -4.00 -31.47 6.83
C LEU A 836 -5.01 -31.67 7.96
N LEU A 837 -6.04 -30.83 8.07
CA LEU A 837 -7.02 -30.85 9.17
C LEU A 837 -8.42 -31.28 8.70
N GLY A 838 -8.50 -32.01 7.60
CA GLY A 838 -9.76 -32.44 7.01
C GLY A 838 -9.57 -33.45 5.89
N PRO A 839 -10.68 -33.97 5.34
CA PRO A 839 -10.63 -35.05 4.37
C PRO A 839 -9.95 -34.61 3.07
N VAL A 840 -9.20 -35.53 2.50
CA VAL A 840 -8.62 -35.41 1.16
C VAL A 840 -9.49 -36.23 0.22
N LYS A 841 -9.89 -35.65 -0.92
CA LYS A 841 -10.76 -36.33 -1.90
C LYS A 841 -10.19 -36.24 -3.30
N ILE A 842 -10.42 -37.27 -4.10
CA ILE A 842 -9.97 -37.36 -5.50
C ILE A 842 -11.20 -37.56 -6.40
N TYR A 843 -11.37 -36.70 -7.39
CA TYR A 843 -12.51 -36.74 -8.31
C TYR A 843 -12.03 -36.98 -9.75
N PRO A 844 -12.36 -38.13 -10.38
CA PRO A 844 -12.05 -38.37 -11.78
C PRO A 844 -12.72 -37.36 -12.73
N VAL A 845 -11.95 -36.65 -13.56
CA VAL A 845 -12.44 -35.59 -14.47
C VAL A 845 -12.32 -35.95 -15.93
#